data_AF-A0A915D1U1-F1
#
_entry.id   AF-A0A915D1U1-F1
#
_cell.length_a   1.000
_cell.length_b   1.000
_cell.length_c   1.000
_cell.angle_alpha   90.00
_cell.angle_beta   90.00
_cell.angle_gamma   90.00
#
_symmetry.space_group_name_H-M   'P 1'
#
loop_
_entity.id
_entity.type
_entity.pdbx_description
1 polymer ?
#
loop_
_entity_poly.entity_id
_entity_poly.type
_entity_poly.pdbx_seq_one_letter_code
_entity_poly.pdbx_strand_id
1 'polypeptide(L)'
;MAADQKNEEFELDREEKERVQKFITDLGIKTAVSTAMHPLNFAKYLPNVFSYLRNVYQEAGVKAIYKGIEASILSNVTGAATSFAVTMYLDRYYPEIGGAPMEEKEESQMTNHESFRVKVRQGIRQSIAHTMGTLVSRPFTVIMVREIAQHVGGENKYPNVWSSLWRIGHEEGIAGFFSGLIPDLIAGYITIWAVSGIRYAAERFLEQAYDKTDEAAVKNAKDVRFVLQYAIPFVVGTLSYPFNVVSTVMAVSGSGLTVSLLPYSPVFSHWNDAYSYMKPYGLSRGKSLFMREQTGPVSHSCTQTWHWGAERLVVDAALALRSRGHEIKIVTNHFSEDHCFADALSFKDQITVVAGFPRSFFSKFNALCAYIRICIAAVFICLKDDPDIIFCDSISAPLAVFRCFSNAKLFFYCHYPDQLLTQRQSSAKKAYRFVIDHIENFTTGLADVIFVNSQYTESVFRSCFSSLSNRKLHVLYPSLNTKYFDEQKDVGDEEIAELSGISKDYKYVFMSLNRFEVKKNIELAVRAFALLKHALSEDEFSKCLLVLAGGYDILNNENIAYHKHLKEVVEELDVEDSVVFVQSPGDETKVQLLRRSQLIIYTPENEHFGIVPLEAMYLKRPVLANNTGGPRETIVNGETGFLRDNTPPLFVKECCLLYNLLNNFKKRLLDKHLRQVCSRKEIEELCDTYGLEVDDVLTEKNEETGEDEEVYKIEVPANRSDLLCVEGLSRALLIFQKKIDVPVYTTVKVKKPMQIIIEAETAKVRPYAVGAILRGVELDKDSYASFIDLQDKLHQNICRKRSLVAIGTHDLERVKGTVRYRALDPRKISFIPLKQDRTFNAVELMELYSNGYLKEFLPIIRDKEVYPVFYDENDVVLSMPPIINGEHTKIEVTTKNIFIEATGTDLKKLEIVLDTLVTMFGQYCRAPFTIEPVHVIYPDGTTRKYPMLEYREQTVDVPRMNAKIGIEQTTEQVMELLTKMGLSCKPVNGEPSKINVIIPPTRHDILHECDIAEDLGLAFGFNNIVPCLPDAHTIAQPLLLNKFSDQLRIHVAAAGWTEVLNFALCSTEDVSSKLRKPNELADVVKISNPKTLEFQVVRNQLIPGLLKTLFSNMNMPLPLKLFEVQDVVYIDPSQDTNCRNERHLAAVFYSQTGGFETIHGLLDRVMQLMDVKLGVYTIREANDPTFFNGRCAEVLVEGKAVGIFGIIHPEVLANFELKHLCAALELNVEPFI
;
A
#
# COMPACT_ATOMS: atom_id res chain seq x y z
N MET A 1 -10.74 51.06 19.38
CA MET A 1 -12.16 50.66 19.54
C MET A 1 -12.50 49.72 18.39
N ALA A 2 -13.16 48.60 18.69
CA ALA A 2 -13.28 47.35 17.92
C ALA A 2 -12.05 46.40 18.08
N ALA A 3 -11.58 46.11 19.29
CA ALA A 3 -11.96 44.91 20.07
C ALA A 3 -13.46 44.55 20.13
N ASP A 4 -13.73 43.24 20.14
CA ASP A 4 -15.01 42.53 20.10
C ASP A 4 -15.55 42.17 18.71
N GLN A 5 -15.16 40.99 18.20
CA GLN A 5 -16.12 39.90 17.95
C GLN A 5 -15.43 38.59 17.50
N LYS A 6 -15.51 37.60 18.41
CA LYS A 6 -15.53 36.13 18.21
C LYS A 6 -14.25 35.40 17.76
N ASN A 7 -13.37 35.20 18.74
CA ASN A 7 -12.83 33.85 18.99
C ASN A 7 -14.01 32.98 19.47
N GLU A 8 -14.48 32.05 18.65
CA GLU A 8 -15.03 30.79 19.18
C GLU A 8 -13.84 29.82 19.25
N GLU A 9 -12.97 30.05 20.24
CA GLU A 9 -12.19 28.95 20.82
C GLU A 9 -13.22 28.04 21.48
N PHE A 10 -13.50 26.89 20.88
CA PHE A 10 -14.11 25.79 21.62
C PHE A 10 -13.08 25.38 22.68
N GLU A 11 -13.25 25.88 23.90
CA GLU A 11 -12.69 25.22 25.07
C GLU A 11 -13.17 23.78 25.04
N LEU A 12 -12.24 22.84 24.86
CA LEU A 12 -12.43 21.44 25.24
C LEU A 12 -13.11 21.41 26.60
N ASP A 13 -14.24 20.71 26.67
CA ASP A 13 -14.99 20.53 27.89
C ASP A 13 -14.04 20.02 28.99
N ARG A 14 -14.12 20.65 30.16
CA ARG A 14 -13.29 20.31 31.31
C ARG A 14 -13.52 18.84 31.71
N GLU A 15 -14.72 18.35 31.44
CA GLU A 15 -15.14 16.95 31.58
C GLU A 15 -14.40 16.00 30.62
N GLU A 16 -14.06 16.43 29.41
CA GLU A 16 -13.38 15.61 28.40
C GLU A 16 -11.88 15.48 28.71
N LYS A 17 -11.23 16.55 29.20
CA LYS A 17 -9.86 16.48 29.74
C LYS A 17 -9.76 15.62 31.00
N GLU A 18 -10.75 15.69 31.90
CA GLU A 18 -10.81 14.83 33.09
C GLU A 18 -11.10 13.36 32.73
N ARG A 19 -11.94 13.09 31.72
CA ARG A 19 -12.17 11.74 31.18
C ARG A 19 -10.95 11.13 30.51
N VAL A 20 -10.16 11.92 29.76
CA VAL A 20 -8.90 11.48 29.16
C VAL A 20 -7.85 11.22 30.24
N GLN A 21 -7.77 12.07 31.27
CA GLN A 21 -6.87 11.87 32.41
C GLN A 21 -7.25 10.61 33.21
N LYS A 22 -8.56 10.33 33.37
CA LYS A 22 -9.08 9.13 34.03
C LYS A 22 -8.78 7.87 33.21
N PHE A 23 -9.01 7.89 31.89
CA PHE A 23 -8.67 6.79 30.97
C PHE A 23 -7.16 6.45 30.95
N ILE A 24 -6.29 7.46 31.01
CA ILE A 24 -4.83 7.28 31.14
C ILE A 24 -4.46 6.63 32.48
N THR A 25 -5.22 6.90 33.54
CA THR A 25 -5.00 6.36 34.89
C THR A 25 -5.50 4.91 35.01
N ASP A 26 -6.63 4.60 34.37
CA ASP A 26 -7.27 3.28 34.39
C ASP A 26 -6.50 2.24 33.54
N LEU A 27 -5.75 2.67 32.51
CA LEU A 27 -4.87 1.81 31.70
C LEU A 27 -3.52 1.46 32.37
N GLY A 28 -3.27 1.89 33.62
CA GLY A 28 -2.06 1.50 34.38
C GLY A 28 -0.73 2.03 33.84
N ILE A 29 -0.75 3.03 32.95
CA ILE A 29 0.45 3.57 32.30
C ILE A 29 1.21 4.46 33.29
N LYS A 30 2.29 3.94 33.87
CA LYS A 30 3.27 4.77 34.60
C LYS A 30 3.91 5.77 33.63
N THR A 31 3.66 7.05 33.89
CA THR A 31 4.26 8.24 33.29
C THR A 31 5.69 8.06 32.81
N ALA A 32 5.88 8.08 31.49
CA ALA A 32 7.11 8.47 30.82
C ALA A 32 6.79 9.42 29.65
N VAL A 33 5.99 10.46 29.90
CA VAL A 33 5.85 11.58 28.97
C VAL A 33 6.53 12.79 29.60
N SER A 34 7.84 12.88 29.39
CA SER A 34 8.64 14.06 29.64
C SER A 34 9.33 14.44 28.33
N THR A 35 8.83 15.53 27.75
CA THR A 35 9.49 16.45 26.81
C THR A 35 11.01 16.31 26.69
N ALA A 36 11.49 16.00 25.47
CA ALA A 36 12.75 16.52 24.93
C ALA A 36 12.78 16.33 23.39
N MET A 37 12.27 17.31 22.63
CA MET A 37 12.69 17.47 21.23
C MET A 37 14.16 17.91 21.24
N HIS A 38 15.07 16.96 21.07
CA HIS A 38 16.47 17.28 20.78
C HIS A 38 16.61 17.60 19.27
N PRO A 39 17.16 18.77 18.89
CA PRO A 39 17.43 19.07 17.49
C PRO A 39 18.67 18.28 17.06
N LEU A 40 18.48 17.13 16.41
CA LEU A 40 19.56 16.35 15.81
C LEU A 40 19.91 16.91 14.42
N ASN A 41 20.79 17.91 14.42
CA ASN A 41 21.56 18.29 13.23
C ASN A 41 22.66 17.24 12.99
N PHE A 42 22.48 16.29 12.07
CA PHE A 42 23.62 15.48 11.62
C PHE A 42 23.52 15.11 10.14
N ALA A 43 24.39 15.72 9.33
CA ALA A 43 24.86 15.11 8.10
C ALA A 43 25.78 13.93 8.46
N LYS A 44 25.65 12.79 7.76
CA LYS A 44 26.63 11.70 7.89
C LYS A 44 27.93 12.11 7.19
N TYR A 45 28.85 12.66 7.96
CA TYR A 45 30.22 12.87 7.52
C TYR A 45 30.95 11.53 7.57
N LEU A 46 31.63 11.15 6.49
CA LEU A 46 32.72 10.17 6.59
C LEU A 46 33.74 10.71 7.61
N PRO A 47 34.48 9.84 8.33
CA PRO A 47 35.56 10.30 9.19
C PRO A 47 36.42 11.29 8.41
N ASN A 48 36.53 12.51 8.95
CA ASN A 48 37.38 13.52 8.33
C ASN A 48 38.83 13.01 8.33
N VAL A 49 39.72 13.70 7.62
CA VAL A 49 41.11 13.23 7.50
C VAL A 49 41.77 12.96 8.87
N PHE A 50 41.42 13.71 9.91
CA PHE A 50 41.92 13.51 11.26
C PHE A 50 41.34 12.26 11.94
N SER A 51 40.05 11.97 11.73
CA SER A 51 39.43 10.73 12.20
C SER A 51 39.99 9.49 11.49
N TYR A 52 40.25 9.58 10.18
CA TYR A 52 40.88 8.50 9.42
C TYR A 52 42.32 8.25 9.88
N LEU A 53 43.11 9.31 10.06
CA LEU A 53 44.47 9.23 10.61
C LEU A 53 44.49 8.70 12.06
N ARG A 54 43.50 9.07 12.88
CA ARG A 54 43.35 8.55 14.24
C ARG A 54 43.07 7.04 14.24
N ASN A 55 42.25 6.54 13.35
CA ASN A 55 41.98 5.10 13.25
C ASN A 55 43.22 4.33 12.78
N VAL A 56 43.91 4.82 11.75
CA VAL A 56 45.19 4.24 11.29
C VAL A 56 46.26 4.26 12.40
N TYR A 57 46.32 5.35 13.19
CA TYR A 57 47.21 5.44 14.35
C TYR A 57 46.86 4.39 15.42
N GLN A 58 45.57 4.22 15.73
CA GLN A 58 45.09 3.27 16.73
C GLN A 58 45.33 1.82 16.32
N GLU A 59 45.21 1.49 15.03
CA GLU A 59 45.37 0.12 14.51
C GLU A 59 46.82 -0.26 14.25
N ALA A 60 47.66 0.65 13.74
CA ALA A 60 49.00 0.31 13.23
C ALA A 60 50.15 1.25 13.65
N GLY A 61 49.87 2.23 14.53
CA GLY A 61 50.86 3.13 15.12
C GLY A 61 51.40 4.22 14.18
N VAL A 62 52.29 5.09 14.71
CA VAL A 62 52.80 6.29 14.00
C VAL A 62 53.44 5.95 12.66
N LYS A 63 54.17 4.84 12.56
CA LYS A 63 54.91 4.46 11.34
C LYS A 63 53.98 4.19 10.15
N ALA A 64 52.74 3.76 10.38
CA ALA A 64 51.78 3.48 9.31
C ALA A 64 51.29 4.75 8.60
N ILE A 65 51.22 5.88 9.30
CA ILE A 65 50.80 7.18 8.75
C ILE A 65 51.81 7.73 7.73
N TYR A 66 53.09 7.37 7.88
CA TYR A 66 54.18 7.83 7.03
C TYR A 66 54.52 6.87 5.87
N LYS A 67 53.73 5.81 5.65
CA LYS A 67 53.91 4.92 4.48
C LYS A 67 53.74 5.71 3.17
N GLY A 68 54.60 5.45 2.18
CA GLY A 68 54.60 6.19 0.90
C GLY A 68 55.43 7.48 0.90
N ILE A 69 55.97 7.94 2.03
CA ILE A 69 56.67 9.23 2.10
C ILE A 69 57.95 9.26 1.25
N GLU A 70 58.72 8.18 1.22
CA GLU A 70 59.95 8.09 0.42
C GLU A 70 59.63 8.22 -1.08
N ALA A 71 58.64 7.46 -1.55
CA ALA A 71 58.14 7.52 -2.92
C ALA A 71 57.57 8.91 -3.26
N SER A 72 56.86 9.54 -2.33
CA SER A 72 56.31 10.90 -2.48
C SER A 72 57.41 11.96 -2.65
N ILE A 73 58.48 11.90 -1.83
CA ILE A 73 59.62 12.82 -1.94
C ILE A 73 60.32 12.63 -3.28
N LEU A 74 60.61 11.39 -3.67
CA LEU A 74 61.22 11.07 -4.96
C LEU A 74 60.36 11.56 -6.14
N SER A 75 59.05 11.34 -6.09
CA SER A 75 58.09 11.82 -7.10
C SER A 75 58.13 13.34 -7.24
N ASN A 76 58.03 14.07 -6.13
CA ASN A 76 57.97 15.54 -6.14
C ASN A 76 59.29 16.18 -6.57
N VAL A 77 60.43 15.67 -6.08
CA VAL A 77 61.76 16.20 -6.43
C VAL A 77 62.08 15.94 -7.89
N THR A 78 61.87 14.72 -8.38
CA THR A 78 62.15 14.37 -9.79
C THR A 78 61.22 15.11 -10.75
N GLY A 79 59.93 15.23 -10.42
CA GLY A 79 58.96 15.98 -11.21
C GLY A 79 59.28 17.48 -11.29
N ALA A 80 59.62 18.11 -10.15
CA ALA A 80 59.98 19.52 -10.10
C ALA A 80 61.31 19.83 -10.82
N ALA A 81 62.35 19.02 -10.56
CA ALA A 81 63.65 19.18 -11.21
C ALA A 81 63.55 19.00 -12.74
N THR A 82 62.77 18.02 -13.19
CA THR A 82 62.52 17.78 -14.62
C THR A 82 61.74 18.94 -15.24
N SER A 83 60.67 19.40 -14.59
CA SER A 83 59.87 20.54 -15.09
C SER A 83 60.72 21.82 -15.20
N PHE A 84 61.58 22.08 -14.22
CA PHE A 84 62.51 23.22 -14.23
C PHE A 84 63.56 23.09 -15.34
N ALA A 85 64.20 21.92 -15.46
CA ALA A 85 65.18 21.65 -16.51
C ALA A 85 64.58 21.76 -17.91
N VAL A 86 63.36 21.25 -18.12
CA VAL A 86 62.63 21.35 -19.39
C VAL A 86 62.28 22.80 -19.69
N THR A 87 61.86 23.58 -18.70
CA THR A 87 61.58 25.02 -18.89
C THR A 87 62.84 25.76 -19.35
N MET A 88 63.98 25.56 -18.66
CA MET A 88 65.26 26.16 -19.07
C MET A 88 65.73 25.69 -20.44
N TYR A 89 65.51 24.41 -20.76
CA TYR A 89 65.86 23.84 -22.06
C TYR A 89 65.02 24.46 -23.18
N LEU A 90 63.71 24.62 -22.96
CA LEU A 90 62.82 25.33 -23.88
C LEU A 90 63.23 26.80 -24.02
N ASP A 91 63.69 27.47 -22.96
CA ASP A 91 64.13 28.87 -23.04
C ASP A 91 65.42 29.01 -23.86
N ARG A 92 66.35 28.04 -23.73
CA ARG A 92 67.65 28.08 -24.38
C ARG A 92 67.64 27.62 -25.85
N TYR A 93 66.91 26.55 -26.17
CA TYR A 93 66.98 25.89 -27.48
C TYR A 93 65.71 26.08 -28.32
N TYR A 94 64.57 26.39 -27.70
CA TYR A 94 63.28 26.54 -28.39
C TYR A 94 62.51 27.79 -27.94
N PRO A 95 63.13 28.99 -28.06
CA PRO A 95 62.52 30.24 -27.60
C PRO A 95 61.26 30.63 -28.38
N GLU A 96 60.97 30.04 -29.53
CA GLU A 96 59.77 30.34 -30.33
C GLU A 96 58.55 29.44 -30.02
N ILE A 97 58.71 28.39 -29.19
CA ILE A 97 57.59 27.53 -28.82
C ILE A 97 56.55 28.32 -28.02
N GLY A 98 55.33 28.39 -28.58
CA GLY A 98 54.19 29.14 -28.05
C GLY A 98 54.05 30.59 -28.56
N GLY A 99 54.92 31.07 -29.47
CA GLY A 99 54.87 32.42 -30.07
C GLY A 99 56.26 33.07 -30.17
N ALA A 100 56.42 34.28 -30.69
CA ALA A 100 57.72 35.00 -30.59
C ALA A 100 57.91 35.55 -29.16
N PRO A 101 59.13 35.53 -28.59
CA PRO A 101 59.41 36.19 -27.31
C PRO A 101 59.20 37.70 -27.43
N MET A 102 58.46 38.30 -26.49
CA MET A 102 58.21 39.74 -26.41
C MET A 102 59.00 40.35 -25.25
N GLU A 103 59.36 41.64 -25.35
CA GLU A 103 60.02 42.39 -24.27
C GLU A 103 59.12 42.44 -23.01
N GLU A 104 59.73 42.28 -21.84
CA GLU A 104 59.04 42.35 -20.54
C GLU A 104 58.52 43.79 -20.29
N LYS A 105 57.25 44.02 -20.61
CA LYS A 105 56.50 45.23 -20.20
C LYS A 105 55.70 44.92 -18.93
N GLU A 106 55.44 45.93 -18.10
CA GLU A 106 54.45 45.80 -17.02
C GLU A 106 53.06 45.50 -17.62
N GLU A 107 52.32 44.59 -16.99
CA GLU A 107 51.01 44.10 -17.48
C GLU A 107 49.98 45.23 -17.67
N SER A 108 50.12 46.31 -16.91
CA SER A 108 49.31 47.54 -17.00
C SER A 108 49.51 48.34 -18.30
N GLN A 109 50.60 48.08 -19.04
CA GLN A 109 51.01 48.77 -20.27
C GLN A 109 50.83 47.91 -21.54
N MET A 110 50.35 46.67 -21.40
CA MET A 110 50.11 45.77 -22.53
C MET A 110 48.71 45.95 -23.12
N THR A 111 48.56 45.83 -24.45
CA THR A 111 47.24 45.73 -25.08
C THR A 111 46.59 44.36 -24.81
N ASN A 112 45.25 44.27 -24.91
CA ASN A 112 44.50 43.01 -24.68
C ASN A 112 45.06 41.85 -25.52
N HIS A 113 45.43 42.14 -26.77
CA HIS A 113 45.93 41.14 -27.70
C HIS A 113 47.35 40.68 -27.33
N GLU A 114 48.20 41.58 -26.84
CA GLU A 114 49.56 41.25 -26.40
C GLU A 114 49.54 40.43 -25.09
N SER A 115 48.75 40.84 -24.10
CA SER A 115 48.61 40.11 -22.83
C SER A 115 48.05 38.70 -23.04
N PHE A 116 47.03 38.53 -23.89
CA PHE A 116 46.49 37.22 -24.25
C PHE A 116 47.56 36.32 -24.88
N ARG A 117 48.36 36.83 -25.82
CA ARG A 117 49.44 36.07 -26.47
C ARG A 117 50.51 35.61 -25.47
N VAL A 118 50.91 36.46 -24.53
CA VAL A 118 51.89 36.11 -23.49
C VAL A 118 51.36 34.98 -22.59
N LYS A 119 50.09 35.04 -22.17
CA LYS A 119 49.48 34.00 -21.32
C LYS A 119 49.29 32.68 -22.07
N VAL A 120 48.90 32.70 -23.34
CA VAL A 120 48.80 31.49 -24.18
C VAL A 120 50.16 30.82 -24.36
N ARG A 121 51.20 31.62 -24.66
CA ARG A 121 52.59 31.14 -24.76
C ARG A 121 53.04 30.47 -23.46
N GLN A 122 52.78 31.11 -22.32
CA GLN A 122 53.11 30.57 -21.01
C GLN A 122 52.37 29.25 -20.73
N GLY A 123 51.08 29.16 -21.06
CA GLY A 123 50.28 27.95 -20.91
C GLY A 123 50.80 26.76 -21.72
N ILE A 124 51.23 26.98 -22.96
CA ILE A 124 51.84 25.93 -23.82
C ILE A 124 53.16 25.42 -23.22
N ARG A 125 54.04 26.33 -22.78
CA ARG A 125 55.35 25.95 -22.24
C ARG A 125 55.21 25.22 -20.90
N GLN A 126 54.31 25.67 -20.04
CA GLN A 126 53.98 24.99 -18.78
C GLN A 126 53.36 23.61 -19.02
N SER A 127 52.55 23.46 -20.07
CA SER A 127 51.96 22.17 -20.48
C SER A 127 53.04 21.15 -20.87
N ILE A 128 54.06 21.56 -21.64
CA ILE A 128 55.19 20.70 -22.03
C ILE A 128 56.04 20.31 -20.81
N ALA A 129 56.41 21.30 -19.98
CA ALA A 129 57.18 21.06 -18.77
C ALA A 129 56.45 20.11 -17.80
N HIS A 130 55.14 20.31 -17.60
CA HIS A 130 54.31 19.45 -16.77
C HIS A 130 54.23 18.03 -17.30
N THR A 131 54.07 17.83 -18.62
CA THR A 131 54.00 16.49 -19.22
C THR A 131 55.28 15.70 -18.99
N MET A 132 56.43 16.33 -19.23
CA MET A 132 57.73 15.69 -19.01
C MET A 132 58.00 15.44 -17.52
N GLY A 133 57.61 16.38 -16.66
CA GLY A 133 57.68 16.21 -15.20
C GLY A 133 56.88 15.01 -14.72
N THR A 134 55.61 14.92 -15.13
CA THR A 134 54.70 13.83 -14.76
C THR A 134 55.16 12.48 -15.30
N LEU A 135 55.67 12.41 -16.54
CA LEU A 135 56.22 11.18 -17.12
C LEU A 135 57.40 10.63 -16.30
N VAL A 136 58.33 11.49 -15.88
CA VAL A 136 59.51 11.07 -15.11
C VAL A 136 59.13 10.72 -13.66
N SER A 137 58.17 11.42 -13.05
CA SER A 137 57.77 11.17 -11.66
C SER A 137 56.78 10.01 -11.49
N ARG A 138 56.05 9.62 -12.56
CA ARG A 138 54.92 8.66 -12.47
C ARG A 138 55.26 7.32 -11.81
N PRO A 139 56.40 6.67 -12.09
CA PRO A 139 56.73 5.40 -11.43
C PRO A 139 56.72 5.50 -9.89
N PHE A 140 57.22 6.62 -9.35
CA PHE A 140 57.23 6.88 -7.92
C PHE A 140 55.83 7.23 -7.37
N THR A 141 55.00 7.92 -8.16
CA THR A 141 53.60 8.17 -7.80
C THR A 141 52.79 6.86 -7.69
N VAL A 142 52.98 5.92 -8.62
CA VAL A 142 52.29 4.61 -8.58
C VAL A 142 52.72 3.81 -7.36
N ILE A 143 54.02 3.78 -7.05
CA ILE A 143 54.55 3.11 -5.85
C ILE A 143 53.96 3.74 -4.59
N MET A 144 53.97 5.07 -4.48
CA MET A 144 53.38 5.79 -3.34
C MET A 144 51.93 5.38 -3.11
N VAL A 145 51.11 5.36 -4.16
CA VAL A 145 49.68 5.01 -4.06
C VAL A 145 49.50 3.56 -3.61
N ARG A 146 50.30 2.61 -4.12
CA ARG A 146 50.22 1.19 -3.75
C ARG A 146 50.73 0.91 -2.33
N GLU A 147 51.78 1.60 -1.89
CA GLU A 147 52.29 1.53 -0.51
C GLU A 147 51.26 2.01 0.52
N ILE A 148 50.41 2.97 0.14
CA ILE A 148 49.28 3.44 0.94
C ILE A 148 48.10 2.46 0.87
N ALA A 149 47.74 2.01 -0.34
CA ALA A 149 46.57 1.19 -0.60
C ALA A 149 46.63 -0.20 0.07
N GLN A 150 47.82 -0.81 0.15
CA GLN A 150 48.02 -2.12 0.79
C GLN A 150 47.66 -2.11 2.29
N HIS A 151 47.58 -0.94 2.93
CA HIS A 151 47.18 -0.84 4.33
C HIS A 151 45.72 -1.27 4.56
N VAL A 152 44.85 -1.04 3.57
CA VAL A 152 43.42 -1.40 3.64
C VAL A 152 43.23 -2.92 3.72
N GLY A 153 44.07 -3.70 3.03
CA GLY A 153 44.04 -5.17 3.05
C GLY A 153 44.93 -5.83 4.11
N GLY A 154 45.66 -5.05 4.92
CA GLY A 154 46.67 -5.58 5.83
C GLY A 154 47.89 -6.21 5.13
N GLU A 155 48.16 -5.83 3.89
CA GLU A 155 49.15 -6.44 3.00
C GLU A 155 50.53 -5.77 3.13
N ASN A 156 51.60 -6.53 2.87
CA ASN A 156 52.98 -6.03 2.86
C ASN A 156 53.69 -6.28 1.51
N LYS A 157 52.94 -6.11 0.40
CA LYS A 157 53.39 -6.42 -0.96
C LYS A 157 54.47 -5.46 -1.46
N TYR A 158 54.38 -4.19 -1.06
CA TYR A 158 55.25 -3.07 -1.44
C TYR A 158 55.89 -2.45 -0.19
N PRO A 159 57.03 -2.98 0.30
CA PRO A 159 57.59 -2.56 1.58
C PRO A 159 58.52 -1.34 1.49
N ASN A 160 59.16 -1.09 0.33
CA ASN A 160 59.98 0.10 0.06
C ASN A 160 60.10 0.38 -1.44
N VAL A 161 60.61 1.56 -1.82
CA VAL A 161 60.66 2.02 -3.21
C VAL A 161 61.44 1.07 -4.13
N TRP A 162 62.61 0.59 -3.70
CA TRP A 162 63.50 -0.22 -4.55
C TRP A 162 62.95 -1.62 -4.81
N SER A 163 62.42 -2.28 -3.78
CA SER A 163 61.74 -3.57 -3.94
C SER A 163 60.46 -3.45 -4.77
N SER A 164 59.72 -2.35 -4.59
CA SER A 164 58.50 -2.07 -5.35
C SER A 164 58.81 -1.79 -6.83
N LEU A 165 59.89 -1.07 -7.15
CA LEU A 165 60.36 -0.87 -8.52
C LEU A 165 60.67 -2.20 -9.20
N TRP A 166 61.47 -3.05 -8.57
CA TRP A 166 61.82 -4.35 -9.15
C TRP A 166 60.56 -5.22 -9.35
N ARG A 167 59.67 -5.23 -8.35
CA ARG A 167 58.46 -6.06 -8.35
C ARG A 167 57.46 -5.65 -9.42
N ILE A 168 57.15 -4.37 -9.55
CA ILE A 168 56.23 -3.87 -10.60
C ILE A 168 56.83 -4.17 -11.99
N GLY A 169 58.13 -3.93 -12.16
CA GLY A 169 58.81 -4.21 -13.42
C GLY A 169 58.81 -5.69 -13.81
N HIS A 170 58.88 -6.59 -12.83
CA HIS A 170 58.88 -8.03 -13.05
C HIS A 170 57.47 -8.62 -13.23
N GLU A 171 56.50 -8.22 -12.40
CA GLU A 171 55.13 -8.76 -12.39
C GLU A 171 54.22 -8.12 -13.47
N GLU A 172 54.36 -6.82 -13.72
CA GLU A 172 53.43 -6.04 -14.58
C GLU A 172 54.12 -5.42 -15.81
N GLY A 173 55.44 -5.51 -15.90
CA GLY A 173 56.24 -4.90 -16.95
C GLY A 173 56.25 -3.36 -16.88
N ILE A 174 56.74 -2.73 -17.95
CA ILE A 174 56.90 -1.26 -18.01
C ILE A 174 55.55 -0.54 -17.89
N ALA A 175 54.46 -1.14 -18.40
CA ALA A 175 53.12 -0.56 -18.38
C ALA A 175 52.59 -0.31 -16.95
N GLY A 176 52.95 -1.18 -15.99
CA GLY A 176 52.54 -1.05 -14.59
C GLY A 176 52.98 0.28 -13.94
N PHE A 177 54.16 0.80 -14.31
CA PHE A 177 54.67 2.08 -13.79
C PHE A 177 53.90 3.32 -14.27
N PHE A 178 53.15 3.18 -15.36
CA PHE A 178 52.44 4.30 -16.00
C PHE A 178 50.92 4.17 -15.89
N SER A 179 50.43 3.27 -15.04
CA SER A 179 48.99 3.14 -14.82
C SER A 179 48.40 4.45 -14.26
N GLY A 180 47.30 4.90 -14.86
CA GLY A 180 46.65 6.18 -14.53
C GLY A 180 47.34 7.45 -15.06
N LEU A 181 48.37 7.34 -15.92
CA LEU A 181 49.08 8.51 -16.48
C LEU A 181 48.16 9.46 -17.28
N ILE A 182 47.30 8.92 -18.14
CA ILE A 182 46.42 9.72 -19.01
C ILE A 182 45.47 10.62 -18.21
N PRO A 183 44.67 10.12 -17.24
CA PRO A 183 43.81 10.98 -16.45
C PRO A 183 44.61 12.00 -15.60
N ASP A 184 45.82 11.67 -15.16
CA ASP A 184 46.72 12.61 -14.46
C ASP A 184 47.12 13.79 -15.36
N LEU A 185 47.52 13.52 -16.61
CA LEU A 185 47.84 14.56 -17.60
C LEU A 185 46.62 15.41 -17.94
N ILE A 186 45.44 14.81 -18.09
CA ILE A 186 44.18 15.53 -18.33
C ILE A 186 43.88 16.48 -17.16
N ALA A 187 44.01 16.00 -15.91
CA ALA A 187 43.84 16.82 -14.71
C ALA A 187 44.82 18.01 -14.69
N GLY A 188 46.07 17.76 -15.04
CA GLY A 188 47.13 18.76 -15.17
C GLY A 188 46.82 19.84 -16.20
N TYR A 189 46.42 19.44 -17.42
CA TYR A 189 46.07 20.39 -18.47
C TYR A 189 44.84 21.22 -18.13
N ILE A 190 43.78 20.61 -17.59
CA ILE A 190 42.60 21.34 -17.10
C ILE A 190 43.03 22.40 -16.08
N THR A 191 43.92 22.05 -15.16
CA THR A 191 44.40 22.97 -14.12
C THR A 191 45.22 24.12 -14.70
N ILE A 192 46.20 23.84 -15.56
CA ILE A 192 47.06 24.88 -16.18
C ILE A 192 46.23 25.87 -16.98
N TRP A 193 45.35 25.38 -17.84
CA TRP A 193 44.59 26.23 -18.77
C TRP A 193 43.43 26.96 -18.08
N ALA A 194 42.70 26.32 -17.16
CA ALA A 194 41.62 26.99 -16.44
C ALA A 194 42.14 28.01 -15.42
N VAL A 195 43.25 27.74 -14.71
CA VAL A 195 43.88 28.74 -13.83
C VAL A 195 44.36 29.93 -14.66
N SER A 196 45.08 29.69 -15.76
CA SER A 196 45.60 30.77 -16.60
C SER A 196 44.49 31.60 -17.26
N GLY A 197 43.42 30.94 -17.74
CA GLY A 197 42.28 31.60 -18.38
C GLY A 197 41.42 32.41 -17.41
N ILE A 198 41.04 31.83 -16.26
CA ILE A 198 40.24 32.53 -15.24
C ILE A 198 41.05 33.68 -14.64
N ARG A 199 42.35 33.48 -14.41
CA ARG A 199 43.24 34.53 -13.92
C ARG A 199 43.32 35.70 -14.90
N TYR A 200 43.53 35.42 -16.19
CA TYR A 200 43.55 36.44 -17.24
C TYR A 200 42.21 37.22 -17.30
N ALA A 201 41.07 36.52 -17.25
CA ALA A 201 39.75 37.15 -17.27
C ALA A 201 39.51 38.03 -16.03
N ALA A 202 39.88 37.55 -14.85
CA ALA A 202 39.72 38.28 -13.60
C ALA A 202 40.66 39.49 -13.50
N GLU A 203 41.94 39.33 -13.88
CA GLU A 203 42.91 40.43 -13.96
C GLU A 203 42.41 41.53 -14.91
N ARG A 204 41.79 41.16 -16.04
CA ARG A 204 41.24 42.11 -17.01
C ARG A 204 39.98 42.82 -16.53
N PHE A 205 39.08 42.09 -15.88
CA PHE A 205 37.87 42.67 -15.29
C PHE A 205 38.23 43.70 -14.21
N LEU A 206 39.21 43.39 -13.36
CA LEU A 206 39.70 44.33 -12.34
C LEU A 206 40.34 45.58 -12.95
N GLU A 207 41.04 45.47 -14.08
CA GLU A 207 41.60 46.64 -14.77
C GLU A 207 40.56 47.55 -15.42
N GLN A 208 39.39 47.01 -15.78
CA GLN A 208 38.30 47.78 -16.37
C GLN A 208 37.37 48.39 -15.31
N ALA A 209 37.25 47.75 -14.15
CA ALA A 209 36.33 48.14 -13.09
C ALA A 209 36.89 49.22 -12.13
N TYR A 210 38.22 49.40 -12.06
CA TYR A 210 38.85 50.33 -11.12
C TYR A 210 39.51 51.51 -11.85
N ASP A 211 39.27 52.73 -11.36
CA ASP A 211 39.87 53.95 -11.90
C ASP A 211 41.36 54.06 -11.52
N LYS A 212 42.22 54.33 -12.51
CA LYS A 212 43.68 54.30 -12.36
C LYS A 212 44.24 55.53 -11.63
N THR A 213 43.43 56.57 -11.44
CA THR A 213 43.83 57.82 -10.76
C THR A 213 43.56 57.83 -9.26
N ASP A 214 42.86 56.83 -8.71
CA ASP A 214 42.54 56.72 -7.27
C ASP A 214 43.44 55.70 -6.57
N GLU A 215 44.32 56.16 -5.68
CA GLU A 215 45.25 55.32 -4.92
C GLU A 215 44.56 54.25 -4.04
N ALA A 216 43.37 54.54 -3.51
CA ALA A 216 42.61 53.58 -2.71
C ALA A 216 42.04 52.46 -3.59
N ALA A 217 41.60 52.82 -4.80
CA ALA A 217 41.09 51.91 -5.81
C ALA A 217 42.21 50.96 -6.31
N VAL A 218 43.41 51.51 -6.55
CA VAL A 218 44.60 50.74 -6.96
C VAL A 218 45.08 49.79 -5.86
N LYS A 219 45.05 50.20 -4.59
CA LYS A 219 45.39 49.34 -3.46
C LYS A 219 44.41 48.16 -3.33
N ASN A 220 43.10 48.44 -3.40
CA ASN A 220 42.08 47.40 -3.37
C ASN A 220 42.20 46.42 -4.54
N ALA A 221 42.53 46.90 -5.75
CA ALA A 221 42.77 46.03 -6.90
C ALA A 221 44.00 45.10 -6.68
N LYS A 222 45.06 45.57 -6.01
CA LYS A 222 46.21 44.73 -5.63
C LYS A 222 45.84 43.67 -4.59
N ASP A 223 45.07 44.03 -3.57
CA ASP A 223 44.61 43.09 -2.54
C ASP A 223 43.69 42.02 -3.13
N VAL A 224 42.79 42.39 -4.04
CA VAL A 224 41.92 41.45 -4.75
C VAL A 224 42.74 40.55 -5.69
N ARG A 225 43.75 41.07 -6.41
CA ARG A 225 44.68 40.24 -7.20
C ARG A 225 45.41 39.21 -6.35
N PHE A 226 45.89 39.60 -5.17
CA PHE A 226 46.53 38.69 -4.23
C PHE A 226 45.58 37.58 -3.78
N VAL A 227 44.33 37.90 -3.43
CA VAL A 227 43.32 36.89 -3.08
C VAL A 227 43.01 35.95 -4.25
N LEU A 228 42.85 36.49 -5.46
CA LEU A 228 42.57 35.70 -6.66
C LEU A 228 43.69 34.74 -7.01
N GLN A 229 44.95 35.11 -6.78
CA GLN A 229 46.12 34.25 -7.02
C GLN A 229 46.04 32.93 -6.24
N TYR A 230 45.49 32.95 -5.02
CA TYR A 230 45.34 31.75 -4.18
C TYR A 230 43.96 31.11 -4.32
N ALA A 231 42.90 31.88 -4.59
CA ALA A 231 41.54 31.37 -4.71
C ALA A 231 41.28 30.60 -6.02
N ILE A 232 41.82 31.08 -7.15
CA ILE A 232 41.58 30.48 -8.46
C ILE A 232 42.11 29.03 -8.55
N PRO A 233 43.35 28.71 -8.14
CA PRO A 233 43.83 27.32 -8.12
C PRO A 233 42.97 26.39 -7.27
N PHE A 234 42.44 26.88 -6.14
CA PHE A 234 41.56 26.12 -5.26
C PHE A 234 40.22 25.79 -5.93
N VAL A 235 39.61 26.76 -6.61
CA VAL A 235 38.34 26.56 -7.35
C VAL A 235 38.55 25.65 -8.55
N VAL A 236 39.61 25.87 -9.34
CA VAL A 236 39.93 25.05 -10.51
C VAL A 236 40.29 23.61 -10.14
N GLY A 237 40.93 23.40 -8.99
CA GLY A 237 41.22 22.06 -8.46
C GLY A 237 39.97 21.19 -8.29
N THR A 238 38.79 21.79 -8.13
CA THR A 238 37.51 21.08 -8.09
C THR A 238 37.15 20.46 -9.43
N LEU A 239 37.55 21.06 -10.56
CA LEU A 239 37.27 20.56 -11.91
C LEU A 239 38.20 19.42 -12.32
N SER A 240 39.48 19.47 -11.92
CA SER A 240 40.48 18.45 -12.23
C SER A 240 40.44 17.24 -11.28
N TYR A 241 39.86 17.38 -10.09
CA TYR A 241 39.78 16.35 -9.07
C TYR A 241 39.23 14.98 -9.51
N PRO A 242 38.12 14.87 -10.29
CA PRO A 242 37.62 13.58 -10.78
C PRO A 242 38.68 12.75 -11.51
N PHE A 243 39.51 13.41 -12.32
CA PHE A 243 40.57 12.74 -13.07
C PHE A 243 41.74 12.34 -12.17
N ASN A 244 42.06 13.13 -11.13
CA ASN A 244 43.04 12.74 -10.10
C ASN A 244 42.59 11.48 -9.33
N VAL A 245 41.29 11.34 -9.02
CA VAL A 245 40.74 10.14 -8.38
C VAL A 245 40.87 8.93 -9.30
N VAL A 246 40.51 9.08 -10.58
CA VAL A 246 40.65 7.99 -11.58
C VAL A 246 42.11 7.60 -11.78
N SER A 247 43.01 8.56 -11.83
CA SER A 247 44.46 8.32 -11.87
C SER A 247 44.94 7.48 -10.68
N THR A 248 44.44 7.77 -9.48
CA THR A 248 44.77 7.04 -8.25
C THR A 248 44.20 5.61 -8.25
N VAL A 249 42.95 5.43 -8.67
CA VAL A 249 42.31 4.10 -8.73
C VAL A 249 42.99 3.23 -9.79
N MET A 250 43.29 3.79 -10.95
CA MET A 250 44.02 3.07 -12.00
C MET A 250 45.42 2.67 -11.53
N ALA A 251 46.11 3.48 -10.72
CA ALA A 251 47.42 3.12 -10.17
C ALA A 251 47.36 1.84 -9.30
N VAL A 252 46.22 1.49 -8.72
CA VAL A 252 46.02 0.28 -7.91
C VAL A 252 45.36 -0.86 -8.69
N SER A 253 44.58 -0.55 -9.73
CA SER A 253 43.94 -1.54 -10.61
C SER A 253 44.96 -2.51 -11.21
N GLY A 254 44.69 -3.82 -11.12
CA GLY A 254 45.57 -4.87 -11.65
C GLY A 254 46.83 -5.15 -10.83
N SER A 255 47.03 -4.46 -9.69
CA SER A 255 48.21 -4.68 -8.81
C SER A 255 48.13 -5.96 -7.98
N GLY A 256 46.97 -6.63 -7.94
CA GLY A 256 46.72 -7.81 -7.10
C GLY A 256 46.61 -7.50 -5.61
N LEU A 257 46.52 -6.22 -5.22
CA LEU A 257 46.15 -5.83 -3.85
C LEU A 257 44.66 -6.11 -3.60
N THR A 258 44.30 -6.42 -2.36
CA THR A 258 42.92 -6.78 -1.98
C THR A 258 41.91 -5.68 -2.35
N VAL A 259 42.30 -4.42 -2.22
CA VAL A 259 41.46 -3.25 -2.61
C VAL A 259 41.21 -3.15 -4.12
N SER A 260 41.96 -3.87 -4.95
CA SER A 260 41.79 -3.96 -6.41
C SER A 260 40.99 -5.18 -6.87
N LEU A 261 40.45 -5.96 -5.93
CA LEU A 261 39.66 -7.18 -6.19
C LEU A 261 38.25 -7.03 -5.61
N LEU A 262 37.30 -7.83 -6.13
CA LEU A 262 35.94 -7.89 -5.58
C LEU A 262 35.96 -8.46 -4.14
N PRO A 263 35.16 -7.92 -3.21
CA PRO A 263 34.05 -6.98 -3.41
C PRO A 263 34.43 -5.48 -3.40
N TYR A 264 35.71 -5.11 -3.26
CA TYR A 264 36.12 -3.71 -3.04
C TYR A 264 36.14 -2.85 -4.32
N SER A 265 36.72 -3.37 -5.41
CA SER A 265 36.72 -2.72 -6.72
C SER A 265 36.87 -3.76 -7.82
N PRO A 266 36.16 -3.62 -8.97
CA PRO A 266 36.48 -4.41 -10.15
C PRO A 266 37.83 -3.99 -10.74
N VAL A 267 38.41 -4.88 -11.55
CA VAL A 267 39.68 -4.63 -12.26
C VAL A 267 39.39 -3.87 -13.56
N PHE A 268 40.03 -2.73 -13.75
CA PHE A 268 39.89 -1.90 -14.95
C PHE A 268 41.12 -2.03 -15.85
N SER A 269 40.90 -2.28 -17.14
CA SER A 269 41.93 -2.25 -18.18
C SER A 269 42.12 -0.86 -18.80
N HIS A 270 41.05 -0.05 -18.89
CA HIS A 270 41.09 1.31 -19.39
C HIS A 270 40.53 2.34 -18.38
N TRP A 271 41.12 3.54 -18.37
CA TRP A 271 40.72 4.60 -17.43
C TRP A 271 39.30 5.12 -17.68
N ASN A 272 38.79 5.02 -18.92
CA ASN A 272 37.41 5.37 -19.26
C ASN A 272 36.39 4.46 -18.56
N ASP A 273 36.73 3.19 -18.35
CA ASP A 273 35.87 2.23 -17.66
C ASP A 273 35.84 2.55 -16.18
N ALA A 274 37.00 2.87 -15.58
CA ALA A 274 37.10 3.34 -14.21
C ALA A 274 36.34 4.67 -14.00
N TYR A 275 36.44 5.61 -14.95
CA TYR A 275 35.71 6.87 -14.91
C TYR A 275 34.21 6.66 -15.00
N SER A 276 33.76 5.84 -15.95
CA SER A 276 32.33 5.53 -16.16
C SER A 276 31.75 4.74 -15.00
N TYR A 277 32.52 3.79 -14.45
CA TYR A 277 32.15 3.04 -13.25
C TYR A 277 32.02 3.96 -12.05
N MET A 278 32.92 4.93 -11.83
CA MET A 278 32.88 5.79 -10.64
C MET A 278 31.96 7.01 -10.76
N LYS A 279 31.57 7.38 -11.98
CA LYS A 279 30.67 8.53 -12.24
C LYS A 279 29.38 8.51 -11.41
N PRO A 280 28.66 7.38 -11.24
CA PRO A 280 27.45 7.28 -10.41
C PRO A 280 27.72 7.31 -8.90
N TYR A 281 28.91 6.87 -8.44
CA TYR A 281 29.25 6.71 -7.02
C TYR A 281 29.96 7.94 -6.41
N GLY A 282 29.97 9.06 -7.13
CA GLY A 282 30.49 10.35 -6.67
C GLY A 282 32.01 10.53 -6.83
N LEU A 283 32.45 10.96 -8.03
CA LEU A 283 33.85 11.37 -8.30
C LEU A 283 34.34 12.59 -7.48
N SER A 284 33.51 13.16 -6.62
CA SER A 284 33.79 14.32 -5.75
C SER A 284 33.95 14.00 -4.26
N ARG A 285 33.94 12.70 -3.89
CA ARG A 285 33.85 12.17 -2.51
C ARG A 285 34.92 12.67 -1.51
N GLY A 286 36.00 13.31 -1.97
CA GLY A 286 37.08 13.83 -1.12
C GLY A 286 37.57 15.24 -1.47
N LYS A 287 36.76 16.08 -2.15
CA LYS A 287 37.11 17.48 -2.47
C LYS A 287 37.20 18.40 -1.24
N SER A 288 36.68 17.97 -0.09
CA SER A 288 36.68 18.70 1.18
C SER A 288 37.52 17.97 2.23
N LEU A 289 38.47 18.70 2.85
CA LEU A 289 39.37 18.19 3.89
C LEU A 289 38.67 17.99 5.25
N PHE A 290 37.66 18.81 5.55
CA PHE A 290 37.03 18.89 6.87
C PHE A 290 35.66 18.21 6.94
N MET A 291 34.95 18.13 5.81
CA MET A 291 33.59 17.61 5.72
C MET A 291 33.48 16.74 4.48
N ARG A 292 33.69 15.43 4.65
CA ARG A 292 33.58 14.45 3.56
C ARG A 292 32.15 13.88 3.54
N GLU A 293 31.46 14.13 2.44
CA GLU A 293 30.08 13.69 2.22
C GLU A 293 30.08 12.52 1.24
N GLN A 294 29.31 11.47 1.54
CA GLN A 294 29.13 10.34 0.64
C GLN A 294 27.75 10.40 0.00
N THR A 295 27.72 10.50 -1.34
CA THR A 295 26.56 10.06 -2.12
C THR A 295 26.81 8.61 -2.53
N GLY A 296 26.04 7.67 -1.98
CA GLY A 296 26.16 6.24 -2.26
C GLY A 296 25.42 5.81 -3.53
N PRO A 297 25.57 4.53 -3.96
CA PRO A 297 24.80 3.98 -5.06
C PRO A 297 23.31 3.91 -4.71
N VAL A 298 22.51 4.46 -5.61
CA VAL A 298 21.06 4.27 -5.66
C VAL A 298 20.82 2.89 -6.28
N SER A 299 20.21 1.98 -5.53
CA SER A 299 19.45 0.90 -6.16
C SER A 299 18.30 1.56 -6.90
N HIS A 300 18.35 1.58 -8.23
CA HIS A 300 17.19 1.94 -9.03
C HIS A 300 16.21 0.77 -9.02
N SER A 301 15.41 0.70 -7.97
CA SER A 301 14.06 0.16 -8.06
C SER A 301 13.08 1.33 -7.95
N CYS A 302 11.95 1.14 -8.61
CA CYS A 302 10.75 1.97 -8.55
C CYS A 302 10.74 3.20 -9.47
N THR A 303 9.96 3.08 -10.54
CA THR A 303 9.07 4.12 -11.06
C THR A 303 8.41 4.87 -9.89
N GLN A 304 8.90 6.08 -9.56
CA GLN A 304 8.43 6.87 -8.41
C GLN A 304 7.58 8.06 -8.86
N THR A 305 6.32 8.11 -8.40
CA THR A 305 5.37 9.23 -8.56
C THR A 305 4.79 9.67 -7.21
N TRP A 306 5.62 10.05 -6.23
CA TRP A 306 5.14 10.64 -4.97
C TRP A 306 5.23 12.16 -4.99
N HIS A 307 4.27 12.80 -5.67
CA HIS A 307 4.25 14.26 -5.89
C HIS A 307 3.39 15.02 -4.87
N TRP A 308 3.62 16.33 -4.78
CA TRP A 308 2.86 17.23 -3.92
C TRP A 308 1.47 17.52 -4.51
N GLY A 309 0.44 17.68 -3.67
CA GLY A 309 -0.91 18.07 -4.13
C GLY A 309 -0.94 19.41 -4.90
N ALA A 310 0.06 20.28 -4.70
CA ALA A 310 0.26 21.52 -5.45
C ALA A 310 0.62 21.26 -6.91
N GLU A 311 1.64 20.43 -7.15
CA GLU A 311 2.16 20.10 -8.47
C GLU A 311 1.11 19.35 -9.28
N ARG A 312 0.31 18.49 -8.62
CA ARG A 312 -0.82 17.78 -9.24
C ARG A 312 -1.85 18.75 -9.80
N LEU A 313 -2.23 19.79 -9.03
CA LEU A 313 -3.20 20.79 -9.51
C LEU A 313 -2.71 21.47 -10.79
N VAL A 314 -1.42 21.84 -10.87
CA VAL A 314 -0.87 22.53 -12.05
C VAL A 314 -1.00 21.64 -13.30
N VAL A 315 -0.71 20.34 -13.16
CA VAL A 315 -0.86 19.36 -14.25
C VAL A 315 -2.34 19.14 -14.60
N ASP A 316 -3.23 18.99 -13.62
CA ASP A 316 -4.66 18.81 -13.85
C ASP A 316 -5.30 20.03 -14.51
N ALA A 317 -4.89 21.25 -14.10
CA ALA A 317 -5.31 22.49 -14.73
C ALA A 317 -4.84 22.56 -16.19
N ALA A 318 -3.59 22.18 -16.47
CA ALA A 318 -3.06 22.11 -17.83
C ALA A 318 -3.84 21.11 -18.70
N LEU A 319 -4.15 19.92 -18.18
CA LEU A 319 -4.95 18.90 -18.86
C LEU A 319 -6.37 19.40 -19.15
N ALA A 320 -7.02 20.03 -18.17
CA ALA A 320 -8.37 20.56 -18.29
C ALA A 320 -8.47 21.73 -19.28
N LEU A 321 -7.44 22.57 -19.37
CA LEU A 321 -7.37 23.64 -20.36
C LEU A 321 -7.12 23.08 -21.76
N ARG A 322 -6.22 22.10 -21.90
CA ARG A 322 -5.97 21.41 -23.18
C ARG A 322 -7.22 20.71 -23.72
N SER A 323 -7.98 20.02 -22.85
CA SER A 323 -9.22 19.34 -23.27
C SER A 323 -10.32 20.29 -23.74
N ARG A 324 -10.24 21.57 -23.36
CA ARG A 324 -11.11 22.66 -23.85
C ARG A 324 -10.58 23.35 -25.10
N GLY A 325 -9.49 22.86 -25.68
CA GLY A 325 -8.92 23.36 -26.93
C GLY A 325 -7.91 24.52 -26.77
N HIS A 326 -7.42 24.78 -25.55
CA HIS A 326 -6.38 25.79 -25.33
C HIS A 326 -4.98 25.23 -25.59
N GLU A 327 -4.08 26.05 -26.14
CA GLU A 327 -2.67 25.73 -26.29
C GLU A 327 -1.93 25.92 -24.96
N ILE A 328 -1.14 24.92 -24.56
CA ILE A 328 -0.46 24.90 -23.27
C ILE A 328 1.03 24.66 -23.47
N LYS A 329 1.84 25.49 -22.80
CA LYS A 329 3.30 25.36 -22.75
C LYS A 329 3.76 25.41 -21.29
N ILE A 330 4.61 24.48 -20.90
CA ILE A 330 5.12 24.38 -19.53
C ILE A 330 6.60 24.76 -19.54
N VAL A 331 6.99 25.69 -18.66
CA VAL A 331 8.40 26.11 -18.53
C VAL A 331 8.86 25.86 -17.11
N THR A 332 9.97 25.14 -16.96
CA THR A 332 10.50 24.75 -15.65
C THR A 332 12.03 24.85 -15.63
N ASN A 333 12.60 24.94 -14.42
CA ASN A 333 14.05 24.95 -14.21
C ASN A 333 14.66 23.54 -14.15
N HIS A 334 13.83 22.50 -14.08
CA HIS A 334 14.22 21.09 -14.09
C HIS A 334 13.03 20.21 -14.47
N PHE A 335 13.25 19.25 -15.36
CA PHE A 335 12.30 18.19 -15.70
C PHE A 335 13.07 16.88 -15.78
N SER A 336 12.50 15.80 -15.25
CA SER A 336 13.06 14.46 -15.30
C SER A 336 11.92 13.53 -15.70
N GLU A 337 12.11 12.79 -16.79
CA GLU A 337 11.11 11.85 -17.30
C GLU A 337 10.91 10.70 -16.31
N ASP A 338 11.96 10.32 -15.61
CA ASP A 338 11.95 9.23 -14.60
C ASP A 338 11.33 9.66 -13.26
N HIS A 339 11.00 10.95 -13.08
CA HIS A 339 10.47 11.50 -11.83
C HIS A 339 9.45 12.62 -12.12
N CYS A 340 8.36 12.28 -12.81
CA CYS A 340 7.23 13.16 -13.10
C CYS A 340 5.92 12.37 -13.17
N PHE A 341 4.77 13.06 -13.04
CA PHE A 341 3.47 12.43 -13.24
C PHE A 341 3.39 11.82 -14.65
N ALA A 342 2.83 10.62 -14.79
CA ALA A 342 2.61 10.00 -16.10
C ALA A 342 1.86 10.94 -17.06
N ASP A 343 0.86 11.68 -16.56
CA ASP A 343 0.12 12.68 -17.34
C ASP A 343 0.99 13.86 -17.80
N ALA A 344 2.06 14.20 -17.06
CA ALA A 344 2.99 15.27 -17.44
C ALA A 344 3.84 14.87 -18.66
N LEU A 345 4.09 13.57 -18.88
CA LEU A 345 4.75 13.08 -20.10
C LEU A 345 3.95 13.38 -21.36
N SER A 346 2.62 13.50 -21.24
CA SER A 346 1.77 13.94 -22.37
C SER A 346 2.03 15.39 -22.80
N PHE A 347 2.79 16.16 -22.02
CA PHE A 347 3.23 17.51 -22.35
C PHE A 347 4.73 17.57 -22.72
N LYS A 348 5.40 16.43 -22.91
CA LYS A 348 6.86 16.37 -23.11
C LYS A 348 7.37 17.32 -24.19
N ASP A 349 6.68 17.37 -25.34
CA ASP A 349 7.06 18.23 -26.46
C ASP A 349 6.75 19.72 -26.20
N GLN A 350 5.92 20.02 -25.20
CA GLN A 350 5.53 21.36 -24.77
C GLN A 350 6.28 21.83 -23.50
N ILE A 351 7.12 20.98 -22.90
CA ILE A 351 7.94 21.31 -21.73
C ILE A 351 9.27 21.91 -22.18
N THR A 352 9.58 23.13 -21.70
CA THR A 352 10.88 23.78 -21.91
C THR A 352 11.64 23.88 -20.59
N VAL A 353 12.83 23.28 -20.55
CA VAL A 353 13.73 23.36 -19.39
C VAL A 353 14.72 24.52 -19.56
N VAL A 354 14.61 25.54 -18.72
CA VAL A 354 15.55 26.66 -18.70
C VAL A 354 16.61 26.41 -17.62
N ALA A 355 17.75 25.86 -18.06
CA ALA A 355 18.92 25.65 -17.21
C ALA A 355 19.98 26.74 -17.46
N GLY A 356 20.74 27.14 -16.44
CA GLY A 356 21.82 28.13 -16.64
C GLY A 356 22.40 28.78 -15.38
N PHE A 357 21.74 28.68 -14.22
CA PHE A 357 22.22 29.26 -12.96
C PHE A 357 22.24 28.20 -11.84
N PRO A 358 23.27 28.19 -10.96
CA PRO A 358 23.46 27.16 -9.93
C PRO A 358 22.30 27.08 -8.93
N ARG A 359 22.07 25.89 -8.34
CA ARG A 359 21.03 25.66 -7.31
C ARG A 359 21.36 26.33 -5.98
N SER A 360 22.63 26.50 -5.68
CA SER A 360 23.15 27.11 -4.46
C SER A 360 24.61 27.54 -4.64
N PHE A 361 25.10 28.41 -3.76
CA PHE A 361 26.53 28.71 -3.64
C PHE A 361 27.03 28.18 -2.29
N PHE A 362 27.98 27.24 -2.31
CA PHE A 362 28.49 26.60 -1.08
C PHE A 362 27.38 25.97 -0.20
N SER A 363 26.33 25.43 -0.81
CA SER A 363 25.12 24.93 -0.12
C SER A 363 24.36 26.00 0.70
N LYS A 364 24.61 27.28 0.41
CA LYS A 364 23.92 28.46 0.97
C LYS A 364 23.20 29.23 -0.14
N PHE A 365 22.31 30.15 0.25
CA PHE A 365 21.55 31.03 -0.65
C PHE A 365 20.57 30.33 -1.62
N ASN A 366 20.02 29.18 -1.22
CA ASN A 366 19.10 28.39 -2.05
C ASN A 366 17.89 29.21 -2.55
N ALA A 367 17.22 29.98 -1.67
CA ALA A 367 16.05 30.76 -2.06
C ALA A 367 16.39 31.86 -3.09
N LEU A 368 17.48 32.60 -2.88
CA LEU A 368 17.94 33.62 -3.84
C LEU A 368 18.28 33.00 -5.20
N CYS A 369 18.97 31.85 -5.22
CA CYS A 369 19.28 31.16 -6.46
C CYS A 369 18.02 30.65 -7.18
N ALA A 370 17.01 30.18 -6.43
CA ALA A 370 15.73 29.77 -7.00
C ALA A 370 14.98 30.95 -7.64
N TYR A 371 14.95 32.11 -6.96
CA TYR A 371 14.33 33.34 -7.46
C TYR A 371 15.01 33.83 -8.75
N ILE A 372 16.35 33.83 -8.79
CA ILE A 372 17.10 34.22 -9.99
C ILE A 372 16.80 33.26 -11.15
N ARG A 373 16.82 31.94 -10.90
CA ARG A 373 16.56 30.93 -11.94
C ARG A 373 15.18 31.10 -12.57
N ILE A 374 14.14 31.25 -11.75
CA ILE A 374 12.78 31.39 -12.28
C ILE A 374 12.57 32.75 -12.98
N CYS A 375 13.26 33.82 -12.56
CA CYS A 375 13.26 35.09 -13.29
C CYS A 375 13.94 34.96 -14.66
N ILE A 376 15.02 34.19 -14.79
CA ILE A 376 15.65 33.89 -16.09
C ILE A 376 14.66 33.13 -16.99
N ALA A 377 13.93 32.15 -16.45
CA ALA A 377 12.88 31.45 -17.19
C ALA A 377 11.75 32.39 -17.64
N ALA A 378 11.36 33.36 -16.80
CA ALA A 378 10.38 34.38 -17.15
C ALA A 378 10.86 35.31 -18.28
N VAL A 379 12.13 35.73 -18.26
CA VAL A 379 12.73 36.50 -19.36
C VAL A 379 12.75 35.67 -20.64
N PHE A 380 13.09 34.38 -20.55
CA PHE A 380 13.05 33.48 -21.71
C PHE A 380 11.65 33.39 -22.33
N ILE A 381 10.60 33.27 -21.51
CA ILE A 381 9.21 33.29 -21.99
C ILE A 381 8.91 34.60 -22.70
N CYS A 382 9.20 35.76 -22.08
CA CYS A 382 8.92 37.07 -22.69
C CYS A 382 9.66 37.32 -24.01
N LEU A 383 10.80 36.64 -24.25
CA LEU A 383 11.58 36.77 -25.47
C LEU A 383 11.13 35.82 -26.58
N LYS A 384 10.56 34.67 -26.22
CA LYS A 384 10.29 33.57 -27.17
C LYS A 384 8.80 33.38 -27.46
N ASP A 385 7.92 33.74 -26.53
CA ASP A 385 6.50 33.45 -26.56
C ASP A 385 5.68 34.70 -26.20
N ASP A 386 4.43 34.79 -26.66
CA ASP A 386 3.49 35.87 -26.34
C ASP A 386 2.16 35.30 -25.82
N PRO A 387 2.10 34.86 -24.54
CA PRO A 387 0.93 34.16 -24.00
C PRO A 387 -0.19 35.12 -23.58
N ASP A 388 -1.46 34.69 -23.71
CA ASP A 388 -2.62 35.43 -23.19
C ASP A 388 -2.70 35.40 -21.65
N ILE A 389 -2.33 34.26 -21.06
CA ILE A 389 -2.40 33.99 -19.62
C ILE A 389 -1.11 33.31 -19.16
N ILE A 390 -0.58 33.76 -18.03
CA ILE A 390 0.58 33.15 -17.37
C ILE A 390 0.14 32.63 -16.01
N PHE A 391 0.26 31.32 -15.81
CA PHE A 391 -0.01 30.65 -14.55
C PHE A 391 1.32 30.34 -13.83
N CYS A 392 1.54 30.98 -12.68
CA CYS A 392 2.78 30.86 -11.90
C CYS A 392 2.51 30.11 -10.59
N ASP A 393 3.26 29.05 -10.33
CA ASP A 393 3.19 28.26 -9.10
C ASP A 393 4.45 28.48 -8.21
N SER A 394 4.26 28.35 -6.90
CA SER A 394 5.28 28.28 -5.84
C SER A 394 6.11 29.55 -5.56
N ILE A 395 6.68 30.24 -6.56
CA ILE A 395 7.54 31.43 -6.36
C ILE A 395 6.98 32.63 -7.11
N SER A 396 6.76 33.76 -6.42
CA SER A 396 6.13 34.95 -7.02
C SER A 396 7.09 35.93 -7.71
N ALA A 397 8.40 35.78 -7.53
CA ALA A 397 9.44 36.62 -8.15
C ALA A 397 9.29 36.88 -9.68
N PRO A 398 8.95 35.89 -10.53
CA PRO A 398 8.86 36.10 -11.98
C PRO A 398 7.70 37.02 -12.37
N LEU A 399 6.70 37.23 -11.50
CA LEU A 399 5.59 38.16 -11.75
C LEU A 399 6.07 39.59 -11.99
N ALA A 400 7.18 40.00 -11.35
CA ALA A 400 7.79 41.31 -11.62
C ALA A 400 8.38 41.41 -13.02
N VAL A 401 8.98 40.33 -13.53
CA VAL A 401 9.49 40.27 -14.91
C VAL A 401 8.33 40.35 -15.89
N PHE A 402 7.30 39.52 -15.72
CA PHE A 402 6.14 39.53 -16.60
C PHE A 402 5.41 40.86 -16.59
N ARG A 403 5.28 41.52 -15.44
CA ARG A 403 4.63 42.83 -15.35
C ARG A 403 5.39 43.93 -16.11
N CYS A 404 6.70 43.79 -16.26
CA CYS A 404 7.55 44.73 -16.99
C CYS A 404 7.63 44.44 -18.49
N PHE A 405 7.48 43.18 -18.92
CA PHE A 405 7.83 42.74 -20.27
C PHE A 405 6.72 41.97 -21.01
N SER A 406 5.57 41.71 -20.41
CA SER A 406 4.43 41.01 -21.02
C SER A 406 3.09 41.70 -20.69
N ASN A 407 2.13 41.60 -21.61
CA ASN A 407 0.76 42.07 -21.42
C ASN A 407 -0.21 40.97 -20.94
N ALA A 408 0.30 39.75 -20.72
CA ALA A 408 -0.49 38.60 -20.30
C ALA A 408 -1.20 38.82 -18.95
N LYS A 409 -2.34 38.13 -18.75
CA LYS A 409 -2.97 38.05 -17.43
C LYS A 409 -2.17 37.14 -16.50
N LEU A 410 -1.80 37.65 -15.31
CA LEU A 410 -0.91 36.96 -14.38
C LEU A 410 -1.69 36.27 -13.26
N PHE A 411 -1.71 34.94 -13.27
CA PHE A 411 -2.35 34.11 -12.26
C PHE A 411 -1.27 33.52 -11.36
N PHE A 412 -1.42 33.68 -10.04
CA PHE A 412 -0.50 33.13 -9.06
C PHE A 412 -1.21 32.11 -8.18
N TYR A 413 -0.69 30.88 -8.14
CA TYR A 413 -1.18 29.83 -7.25
C TYR A 413 -0.24 29.68 -6.06
N CYS A 414 -0.78 29.96 -4.86
CA CYS A 414 -0.08 29.89 -3.60
C CYS A 414 -0.52 28.66 -2.83
N HIS A 415 0.24 27.57 -2.93
CA HIS A 415 0.03 26.37 -2.12
C HIS A 415 0.39 26.58 -0.64
N TYR A 416 1.45 27.35 -0.37
CA TYR A 416 1.84 27.80 0.97
C TYR A 416 2.85 28.96 0.88
N PRO A 417 2.82 29.95 1.79
CA PRO A 417 3.77 31.07 1.75
C PRO A 417 5.24 30.62 1.94
N ASP A 418 6.17 31.07 1.08
CA ASP A 418 7.60 30.73 1.19
C ASP A 418 8.24 31.37 2.44
N GLN A 419 7.69 32.49 2.93
CA GLN A 419 8.05 33.11 4.21
C GLN A 419 7.97 32.15 5.41
N LEU A 420 7.17 31.10 5.33
CA LEU A 420 6.96 30.12 6.42
C LEU A 420 7.78 28.84 6.25
N LEU A 421 8.45 28.65 5.10
CA LEU A 421 9.22 27.43 4.79
C LEU A 421 10.62 27.38 5.44
N THR A 422 11.07 28.47 6.09
CA THR A 422 12.42 28.57 6.66
C THR A 422 12.44 28.90 8.15
N GLN A 423 13.08 28.05 8.96
CA GLN A 423 13.38 28.36 10.37
C GLN A 423 14.49 29.42 10.50
N ARG A 424 14.21 30.50 11.25
CA ARG A 424 15.05 31.70 11.38
C ARG A 424 15.94 31.68 12.63
N GLN A 425 16.85 30.71 12.72
CA GLN A 425 17.66 30.45 13.93
C GLN A 425 18.85 31.42 14.15
N SER A 426 19.37 32.10 13.11
CA SER A 426 20.53 33.01 13.24
C SER A 426 20.25 34.42 12.71
N SER A 427 20.94 35.44 13.25
CA SER A 427 20.76 36.85 12.86
C SER A 427 21.10 37.10 11.38
N ALA A 428 22.11 36.43 10.84
CA ALA A 428 22.45 36.49 9.41
C ALA A 428 21.35 35.88 8.53
N LYS A 429 20.74 34.76 8.97
CA LYS A 429 19.64 34.12 8.26
C LYS A 429 18.35 34.94 8.34
N LYS A 430 18.12 35.65 9.46
CA LYS A 430 17.03 36.63 9.62
C LYS A 430 17.18 37.80 8.64
N ALA A 431 18.36 38.39 8.53
CA ALA A 431 18.62 39.49 7.59
C ALA A 431 18.49 39.04 6.11
N TYR A 432 19.00 37.85 5.78
CA TYR A 432 18.84 37.26 4.45
C TYR A 432 17.37 37.02 4.10
N ARG A 433 16.60 36.38 5.00
CA ARG A 433 15.17 36.15 4.77
C ARG A 433 14.36 37.43 4.77
N PHE A 434 14.71 38.44 5.58
CA PHE A 434 14.01 39.73 5.57
C PHE A 434 13.96 40.35 4.16
N VAL A 435 15.06 40.30 3.40
CA VAL A 435 15.10 40.79 2.01
C VAL A 435 14.22 39.94 1.09
N ILE A 436 14.33 38.61 1.17
CA ILE A 436 13.53 37.70 0.34
C ILE A 436 12.03 37.81 0.65
N ASP A 437 11.65 37.88 1.93
CA ASP A 437 10.28 38.01 2.41
C ASP A 437 9.64 39.31 1.89
N HIS A 438 10.40 40.41 1.84
CA HIS A 438 9.96 41.68 1.25
C HIS A 438 9.74 41.57 -0.25
N ILE A 439 10.67 40.91 -0.96
CA ILE A 439 10.54 40.66 -2.40
C ILE A 439 9.28 39.83 -2.66
N GLU A 440 9.11 38.71 -1.97
CA GLU A 440 7.96 37.81 -2.09
C GLU A 440 6.64 38.56 -1.89
N ASN A 441 6.52 39.36 -0.82
CA ASN A 441 5.32 40.14 -0.55
C ASN A 441 5.01 41.14 -1.66
N PHE A 442 6.03 41.86 -2.14
CA PHE A 442 5.87 42.80 -3.24
C PHE A 442 5.46 42.09 -4.54
N THR A 443 6.16 41.01 -4.91
CA THR A 443 5.94 40.33 -6.19
C THR A 443 4.65 39.53 -6.23
N THR A 444 4.23 38.92 -5.13
CA THR A 444 2.89 38.29 -5.01
C THR A 444 1.78 39.31 -5.25
N GLY A 445 1.96 40.55 -4.77
CA GLY A 445 1.03 41.65 -4.99
C GLY A 445 0.87 42.09 -6.44
N LEU A 446 1.75 41.64 -7.35
CA LEU A 446 1.68 41.97 -8.79
C LEU A 446 0.76 41.03 -9.58
N ALA A 447 0.23 39.96 -8.99
CA ALA A 447 -0.72 39.07 -9.68
C ALA A 447 -2.07 39.75 -9.95
N ASP A 448 -2.71 39.40 -11.08
CA ASP A 448 -4.09 39.80 -11.38
C ASP A 448 -5.09 38.96 -10.56
N VAL A 449 -4.84 37.65 -10.44
CA VAL A 449 -5.64 36.71 -9.65
C VAL A 449 -4.72 35.85 -8.78
N ILE A 450 -5.10 35.68 -7.52
CA ILE A 450 -4.39 34.84 -6.56
C ILE A 450 -5.28 33.66 -6.16
N PHE A 451 -4.80 32.45 -6.40
CA PHE A 451 -5.42 31.21 -6.00
C PHE A 451 -4.73 30.63 -4.76
N VAL A 452 -5.51 30.06 -3.85
CA VAL A 452 -5.03 29.29 -2.68
C VAL A 452 -5.70 27.92 -2.70
N ASN A 453 -5.06 26.91 -2.11
CA ASN A 453 -5.51 25.52 -2.22
C ASN A 453 -6.62 25.11 -1.23
N SER A 454 -6.89 25.92 -0.21
CA SER A 454 -7.89 25.65 0.83
C SER A 454 -8.25 26.94 1.58
N GLN A 455 -9.35 26.91 2.34
CA GLN A 455 -9.73 28.00 3.24
C GLN A 455 -8.71 28.14 4.39
N TYR A 456 -8.12 27.03 4.84
CA TYR A 456 -7.02 27.05 5.79
C TYR A 456 -5.83 27.85 5.25
N THR A 457 -5.35 27.55 4.05
CA THR A 457 -4.23 28.28 3.44
C THR A 457 -4.61 29.73 3.15
N GLU A 458 -5.88 30.03 2.86
CA GLU A 458 -6.37 31.40 2.77
C GLU A 458 -6.12 32.18 4.07
N SER A 459 -6.44 31.58 5.22
CA SER A 459 -6.21 32.19 6.53
C SER A 459 -4.71 32.39 6.83
N VAL A 460 -3.87 31.42 6.45
CA VAL A 460 -2.41 31.51 6.59
C VAL A 460 -1.84 32.59 5.65
N PHE A 461 -2.37 32.70 4.43
CA PHE A 461 -1.97 33.73 3.49
C PHE A 461 -2.29 35.13 4.02
N ARG A 462 -3.50 35.35 4.54
CA ARG A 462 -3.93 36.66 5.07
C ARG A 462 -3.13 37.07 6.29
N SER A 463 -2.72 36.13 7.14
CA SER A 463 -1.86 36.40 8.30
C SER A 463 -0.41 36.66 7.90
N CYS A 464 0.12 35.92 6.92
CA CYS A 464 1.51 36.05 6.47
C CYS A 464 1.74 37.33 5.62
N PHE A 465 0.83 37.63 4.70
CA PHE A 465 0.90 38.79 3.81
C PHE A 465 -0.07 39.89 4.26
N SER A 466 0.19 40.48 5.42
CA SER A 466 -0.71 41.49 6.03
C SER A 466 -1.02 42.67 5.10
N SER A 467 -0.06 43.10 4.27
CA SER A 467 -0.26 44.16 3.25
C SER A 467 -1.15 43.75 2.07
N LEU A 468 -1.34 42.44 1.85
CA LEU A 468 -2.21 41.88 0.81
C LEU A 468 -3.50 41.26 1.39
N SER A 469 -3.73 41.41 2.69
CA SER A 469 -4.89 40.82 3.40
C SER A 469 -6.25 41.28 2.85
N ASN A 470 -6.34 42.43 2.18
CA ASN A 470 -7.56 42.93 1.54
C ASN A 470 -7.74 42.50 0.08
N ARG A 471 -6.77 41.78 -0.51
CA ARG A 471 -6.93 41.22 -1.87
C ARG A 471 -8.00 40.13 -1.86
N LYS A 472 -8.73 40.04 -2.97
CA LYS A 472 -9.65 38.93 -3.23
C LYS A 472 -8.83 37.67 -3.55
N LEU A 473 -8.97 36.65 -2.73
CA LEU A 473 -8.36 35.33 -2.92
C LEU A 473 -9.43 34.37 -3.45
N HIS A 474 -9.02 33.42 -4.28
CA HIS A 474 -9.89 32.38 -4.81
C HIS A 474 -9.41 31.02 -4.33
N VAL A 475 -10.26 30.27 -3.64
CA VAL A 475 -9.94 28.90 -3.24
C VAL A 475 -10.11 27.99 -4.46
N LEU A 476 -9.02 27.36 -4.89
CA LEU A 476 -8.98 26.37 -5.97
C LEU A 476 -8.44 25.06 -5.37
N TYR A 477 -9.35 24.17 -5.02
CA TYR A 477 -9.03 22.90 -4.39
C TYR A 477 -8.26 21.96 -5.34
N PRO A 478 -7.20 21.29 -4.86
CA PRO A 478 -6.58 20.16 -5.55
C PRO A 478 -7.63 19.10 -5.94
N SER A 479 -7.63 18.69 -7.20
CA SER A 479 -8.53 17.65 -7.73
C SER A 479 -7.91 16.26 -7.63
N LEU A 480 -8.77 15.24 -7.69
CA LEU A 480 -8.39 13.86 -7.93
C LEU A 480 -8.61 13.50 -9.40
N ASN A 481 -7.65 12.80 -9.99
CA ASN A 481 -7.88 12.11 -11.25
C ASN A 481 -8.66 10.82 -10.96
N THR A 482 -9.98 10.86 -11.06
CA THR A 482 -10.84 9.71 -10.74
C THR A 482 -10.57 8.52 -11.66
N LYS A 483 -10.20 8.76 -12.92
CA LYS A 483 -9.83 7.71 -13.87
C LYS A 483 -8.64 6.88 -13.38
N TYR A 484 -7.66 7.50 -12.75
CA TYR A 484 -6.52 6.80 -12.16
C TYR A 484 -6.95 5.77 -11.11
N PHE A 485 -8.03 6.01 -10.36
CA PHE A 485 -8.55 5.05 -9.38
C PHE A 485 -9.52 4.04 -10.01
N ASP A 486 -10.29 4.46 -11.01
CA ASP A 486 -11.28 3.63 -11.70
C ASP A 486 -10.64 2.60 -12.65
N GLU A 487 -9.49 2.93 -13.25
CA GLU A 487 -8.75 2.07 -14.17
C GLU A 487 -7.94 0.97 -13.46
N GLN A 488 -7.68 1.12 -12.15
CA GLN A 488 -6.94 0.16 -11.34
C GLN A 488 -7.86 -0.98 -10.90
N LYS A 489 -7.57 -2.21 -11.35
CA LYS A 489 -8.37 -3.42 -11.04
C LYS A 489 -8.48 -3.63 -9.54
N ASP A 490 -9.65 -4.00 -9.04
CA ASP A 490 -9.83 -4.44 -7.66
C ASP A 490 -9.34 -5.88 -7.54
N VAL A 491 -8.22 -6.09 -6.84
CA VAL A 491 -7.60 -7.40 -6.68
C VAL A 491 -7.91 -7.93 -5.28
N GLY A 492 -8.16 -9.23 -5.15
CA GLY A 492 -8.57 -9.83 -3.87
C GLY A 492 -7.45 -9.81 -2.81
N ASP A 493 -7.79 -10.05 -1.55
CA ASP A 493 -6.85 -9.94 -0.41
C ASP A 493 -5.57 -10.77 -0.56
N GLU A 494 -5.59 -11.87 -1.33
CA GLU A 494 -4.42 -12.71 -1.64
C GLU A 494 -3.42 -12.00 -2.57
N GLU A 495 -3.90 -11.31 -3.60
CA GLU A 495 -3.05 -10.58 -4.54
C GLU A 495 -2.55 -9.26 -3.92
N ILE A 496 -3.35 -8.64 -3.04
CA ILE A 496 -2.90 -7.52 -2.21
C ILE A 496 -1.78 -7.98 -1.27
N ALA A 497 -1.89 -9.18 -0.68
CA ALA A 497 -0.86 -9.74 0.18
C ALA A 497 0.48 -9.95 -0.55
N GLU A 498 0.43 -10.44 -1.80
CA GLU A 498 1.61 -10.60 -2.66
C GLU A 498 2.21 -9.26 -3.11
N LEU A 499 1.37 -8.30 -3.52
CA LEU A 499 1.80 -6.97 -3.99
C LEU A 499 2.37 -6.07 -2.87
N SER A 500 1.95 -6.29 -1.62
CA SER A 500 2.35 -5.46 -0.47
C SER A 500 3.27 -6.15 0.53
N GLY A 501 3.43 -7.48 0.44
CA GLY A 501 4.21 -8.27 1.40
C GLY A 501 3.53 -8.47 2.75
N ILE A 502 2.22 -8.27 2.82
CA ILE A 502 1.42 -8.29 4.05
C ILE A 502 0.59 -9.58 4.12
N SER A 503 0.65 -10.34 5.22
CA SER A 503 -0.11 -11.60 5.33
C SER A 503 -1.63 -11.41 5.16
N LYS A 504 -2.30 -12.42 4.59
CA LYS A 504 -3.77 -12.48 4.53
C LYS A 504 -4.43 -12.71 5.90
N ASP A 505 -3.65 -13.18 6.88
CA ASP A 505 -4.16 -13.54 8.21
C ASP A 505 -4.58 -12.31 9.03
N TYR A 506 -4.06 -11.12 8.68
CA TYR A 506 -4.50 -9.86 9.27
C TYR A 506 -5.87 -9.43 8.72
N LYS A 507 -6.88 -9.56 9.57
CA LYS A 507 -8.28 -9.24 9.32
C LYS A 507 -8.55 -7.73 9.38
N TYR A 508 -7.84 -7.00 10.24
CA TYR A 508 -8.03 -5.56 10.45
C TYR A 508 -6.76 -4.79 10.12
N VAL A 509 -6.77 -4.13 8.96
CA VAL A 509 -5.67 -3.34 8.41
C VAL A 509 -5.95 -1.85 8.62
N PHE A 510 -5.18 -1.24 9.51
CA PHE A 510 -5.11 0.21 9.68
C PHE A 510 -3.97 0.74 8.81
N MET A 511 -4.16 1.89 8.16
CA MET A 511 -3.12 2.43 7.29
C MET A 511 -2.87 3.90 7.57
N SER A 512 -1.60 4.25 7.79
CA SER A 512 -1.15 5.64 7.75
C SER A 512 -0.44 5.90 6.43
N LEU A 513 -1.01 6.77 5.60
CA LEU A 513 -0.45 7.12 4.30
C LEU A 513 0.15 8.52 4.31
N ASN A 514 1.46 8.62 4.55
CA ASN A 514 2.19 9.88 4.71
C ASN A 514 3.64 9.77 4.21
N ARG A 515 4.23 10.89 3.79
CA ARG A 515 5.70 10.93 3.62
C ARG A 515 6.38 10.76 4.97
N PHE A 516 7.52 10.09 4.99
CA PHE A 516 8.34 9.90 6.20
C PHE A 516 9.01 11.21 6.63
N GLU A 517 8.24 12.21 7.04
CA GLU A 517 8.71 13.52 7.51
C GLU A 517 8.22 13.76 8.93
N VAL A 518 9.04 14.38 9.78
CA VAL A 518 8.72 14.53 11.23
C VAL A 518 7.42 15.32 11.42
N LYS A 519 7.20 16.35 10.60
CA LYS A 519 5.98 17.19 10.62
C LYS A 519 4.69 16.42 10.31
N LYS A 520 4.77 15.23 9.70
CA LYS A 520 3.60 14.39 9.39
C LYS A 520 3.14 13.58 10.61
N ASN A 521 3.94 13.56 11.67
CA ASN A 521 3.60 12.98 12.97
C ASN A 521 3.09 11.52 12.88
N ILE A 522 3.74 10.69 12.05
CA ILE A 522 3.40 9.27 11.88
C ILE A 522 3.52 8.51 13.21
N GLU A 523 4.40 8.98 14.11
CA GLU A 523 4.55 8.46 15.47
C GLU A 523 3.24 8.40 16.24
N LEU A 524 2.30 9.34 16.01
CA LEU A 524 0.96 9.30 16.60
C LEU A 524 0.21 8.02 16.23
N ALA A 525 0.27 7.59 14.98
CA ALA A 525 -0.39 6.37 14.51
C ALA A 525 0.22 5.13 15.17
N VAL A 526 1.55 5.08 15.32
CA VAL A 526 2.25 3.98 16.01
C VAL A 526 1.87 3.92 17.48
N ARG A 527 1.90 5.07 18.17
CA ARG A 527 1.53 5.14 19.59
C ARG A 527 0.05 4.82 19.83
N ALA A 528 -0.84 5.27 18.95
CA ALA A 528 -2.25 4.90 19.01
C ALA A 528 -2.45 3.39 18.77
N PHE A 529 -1.74 2.80 17.81
CA PHE A 529 -1.83 1.37 17.56
C PHE A 529 -1.22 0.52 18.69
N ALA A 530 -0.14 0.97 19.32
CA ALA A 530 0.39 0.33 20.52
C ALA A 530 -0.59 0.39 21.70
N LEU A 531 -1.34 1.50 21.85
CA LEU A 531 -2.43 1.55 22.83
C LEU A 531 -3.60 0.63 22.46
N LEU A 532 -3.81 0.34 21.17
CA LEU A 532 -4.79 -0.65 20.73
C LEU A 532 -4.42 -2.07 21.19
N LYS A 533 -3.11 -2.41 21.26
CA LYS A 533 -2.62 -3.67 21.87
C LYS A 533 -3.05 -3.83 23.33
N HIS A 534 -3.21 -2.73 24.07
CA HIS A 534 -3.68 -2.76 25.45
C HIS A 534 -5.21 -2.70 25.57
N ALA A 535 -5.90 -2.24 24.52
CA ALA A 535 -7.36 -2.16 24.47
C ALA A 535 -8.02 -3.44 23.94
N LEU A 536 -7.25 -4.30 23.28
CA LEU A 536 -7.65 -5.58 22.70
C LEU A 536 -6.91 -6.74 23.38
N SER A 537 -7.44 -7.96 23.28
CA SER A 537 -6.76 -9.20 23.68
C SER A 537 -5.58 -9.55 22.75
N GLU A 538 -4.68 -10.45 23.20
CA GLU A 538 -3.54 -10.87 22.37
C GLU A 538 -3.99 -11.56 21.06
N ASP A 539 -5.09 -12.31 21.09
CA ASP A 539 -5.66 -12.95 19.89
C ASP A 539 -6.25 -11.91 18.92
N GLU A 540 -7.02 -10.93 19.42
CA GLU A 540 -7.51 -9.79 18.64
C GLU A 540 -6.42 -9.00 17.96
N PHE A 541 -5.41 -8.65 18.75
CA PHE A 541 -4.33 -7.81 18.29
C PHE A 541 -3.48 -8.55 17.26
N SER A 542 -3.35 -9.88 17.38
CA SER A 542 -2.67 -10.71 16.37
C SER A 542 -3.33 -10.65 14.99
N LYS A 543 -4.65 -10.37 14.93
CA LYS A 543 -5.42 -10.18 13.69
C LYS A 543 -5.35 -8.74 13.16
N CYS A 544 -4.72 -7.82 13.89
CA CYS A 544 -4.60 -6.40 13.55
C CYS A 544 -3.24 -6.06 12.94
N LEU A 545 -3.24 -5.16 11.96
CA LEU A 545 -2.02 -4.69 11.30
C LEU A 545 -2.05 -3.18 11.09
N LEU A 546 -0.94 -2.51 11.41
CA LEU A 546 -0.71 -1.14 11.02
C LEU A 546 0.26 -1.07 9.84
N VAL A 547 -0.20 -0.50 8.73
CA VAL A 547 0.60 -0.25 7.53
C VAL A 547 1.03 1.21 7.51
N LEU A 548 2.33 1.45 7.64
CA LEU A 548 2.95 2.77 7.51
C LEU A 548 3.48 2.91 6.09
N ALA A 549 2.68 3.54 5.22
CA ALA A 549 2.96 3.68 3.81
C ALA A 549 3.24 5.13 3.41
N GLY A 550 4.09 5.33 2.42
CA GLY A 550 4.17 6.60 1.70
C GLY A 550 5.57 6.98 1.23
N GLY A 551 5.69 8.19 0.70
CA GLY A 551 6.92 8.63 0.03
C GLY A 551 8.15 8.61 0.96
N TYR A 552 9.16 7.88 0.52
CA TYR A 552 10.45 7.70 1.16
C TYR A 552 11.56 8.00 0.16
N ASP A 553 12.23 9.14 0.34
CA ASP A 553 13.37 9.53 -0.49
C ASP A 553 14.68 9.18 0.22
N ILE A 554 15.45 8.25 -0.37
CA ILE A 554 16.77 7.84 0.11
C ILE A 554 17.83 8.95 0.03
N LEU A 555 17.57 10.01 -0.75
CA LEU A 555 18.41 11.21 -0.80
C LEU A 555 18.02 12.21 0.28
N ASN A 556 16.86 12.04 0.92
CA ASN A 556 16.40 12.88 2.01
C ASN A 556 16.77 12.27 3.36
N ASN A 557 17.79 12.84 4.00
CA ASN A 557 18.24 12.41 5.33
C ASN A 557 17.14 12.47 6.41
N GLU A 558 16.16 13.36 6.28
CA GLU A 558 15.01 13.41 7.20
C GLU A 558 14.16 12.14 7.08
N ASN A 559 13.92 11.66 5.85
CA ASN A 559 13.14 10.44 5.61
C ASN A 559 13.81 9.22 6.21
N ILE A 560 15.12 9.06 5.96
CA ILE A 560 15.90 7.95 6.53
C ILE A 560 15.91 8.00 8.06
N ALA A 561 16.16 9.18 8.64
CA ALA A 561 16.25 9.35 10.08
C ALA A 561 14.90 9.12 10.77
N TYR A 562 13.83 9.68 10.23
CA TYR A 562 12.50 9.54 10.81
C TYR A 562 11.96 8.11 10.66
N HIS A 563 12.19 7.45 9.51
CA HIS A 563 11.87 6.02 9.37
C HIS A 563 12.66 5.15 10.36
N LYS A 564 13.94 5.43 10.61
CA LYS A 564 14.73 4.73 11.64
C LYS A 564 14.17 4.97 13.04
N HIS A 565 13.82 6.22 13.37
CA HIS A 565 13.18 6.58 14.63
C HIS A 565 11.84 5.87 14.81
N LEU A 566 11.00 5.80 13.78
CA LEU A 566 9.74 5.06 13.84
C LEU A 566 9.95 3.57 14.09
N LYS A 567 10.99 2.95 13.50
CA LYS A 567 11.37 1.56 13.81
C LYS A 567 11.80 1.39 15.27
N GLU A 568 12.61 2.31 15.78
CA GLU A 568 13.02 2.32 17.21
C GLU A 568 11.80 2.47 18.13
N VAL A 569 10.81 3.31 17.77
CA VAL A 569 9.56 3.46 18.53
C VAL A 569 8.68 2.22 18.45
N VAL A 570 8.62 1.54 17.29
CA VAL A 570 7.91 0.27 17.13
C VAL A 570 8.51 -0.82 18.01
N GLU A 571 9.85 -0.93 18.03
CA GLU A 571 10.59 -1.85 18.90
C GLU A 571 10.42 -1.48 20.40
N GLU A 572 10.42 -0.19 20.75
CA GLU A 572 10.20 0.27 22.13
C GLU A 572 8.80 -0.08 22.65
N LEU A 573 7.81 -0.11 21.76
CA LEU A 573 6.40 -0.35 22.08
C LEU A 573 5.97 -1.81 21.91
N ASP A 574 6.89 -2.73 21.55
CA ASP A 574 6.64 -4.17 21.42
C ASP A 574 5.49 -4.48 20.43
N VAL A 575 5.52 -3.86 19.24
CA VAL A 575 4.50 -4.05 18.18
C VAL A 575 5.11 -4.35 16.80
N GLU A 576 6.37 -4.78 16.75
CA GLU A 576 7.12 -5.07 15.54
C GLU A 576 6.46 -6.12 14.63
N ASP A 577 5.79 -7.12 15.22
CA ASP A 577 5.12 -8.20 14.50
C ASP A 577 3.77 -7.77 13.89
N SER A 578 3.30 -6.55 14.20
CA SER A 578 1.99 -6.03 13.77
C SER A 578 2.09 -4.66 13.08
N VAL A 579 3.30 -4.21 12.74
CA VAL A 579 3.55 -2.95 12.03
C VAL A 579 4.42 -3.19 10.79
N VAL A 580 3.92 -2.82 9.61
CA VAL A 580 4.64 -2.97 8.34
C VAL A 580 4.96 -1.61 7.73
N PHE A 581 6.22 -1.43 7.31
CA PHE A 581 6.68 -0.23 6.62
C PHE A 581 6.69 -0.45 5.11
N VAL A 582 5.90 0.32 4.37
CA VAL A 582 5.85 0.29 2.90
C VAL A 582 6.44 1.60 2.37
N GLN A 583 7.71 1.56 1.99
CA GLN A 583 8.45 2.73 1.49
C GLN A 583 8.15 2.97 0.01
N SER A 584 7.64 4.16 -0.30
CA SER A 584 7.31 4.59 -1.67
C SER A 584 6.52 3.53 -2.46
N PRO A 585 5.33 3.09 -2.00
CA PRO A 585 4.55 2.09 -2.73
C PRO A 585 4.30 2.55 -4.17
N GLY A 586 4.26 1.59 -5.10
CA GLY A 586 3.81 1.88 -6.47
C GLY A 586 2.35 2.34 -6.49
N ASP A 587 1.93 2.94 -7.61
CA ASP A 587 0.57 3.45 -7.78
C ASP A 587 -0.49 2.37 -7.56
N GLU A 588 -0.29 1.18 -8.14
CA GLU A 588 -1.16 0.02 -7.94
C GLU A 588 -1.16 -0.43 -6.47
N THR A 589 0.01 -0.66 -5.88
CA THR A 589 0.15 -1.06 -4.48
C THR A 589 -0.53 -0.06 -3.53
N LYS A 590 -0.41 1.24 -3.79
CA LYS A 590 -1.07 2.30 -3.01
C LYS A 590 -2.60 2.16 -3.07
N VAL A 591 -3.17 2.02 -4.26
CA VAL A 591 -4.63 1.89 -4.44
C VAL A 591 -5.14 0.61 -3.77
N GLN A 592 -4.42 -0.50 -3.88
CA GLN A 592 -4.82 -1.75 -3.23
C GLN A 592 -4.71 -1.69 -1.71
N LEU A 593 -3.65 -1.09 -1.16
CA LEU A 593 -3.54 -0.88 0.28
C LEU A 593 -4.67 0.00 0.82
N LEU A 594 -5.03 1.07 0.10
CA LEU A 594 -6.19 1.89 0.45
C LEU A 594 -7.48 1.05 0.42
N ARG A 595 -7.71 0.24 -0.62
CA ARG A 595 -8.89 -0.65 -0.70
C ARG A 595 -8.92 -1.72 0.39
N ARG A 596 -7.78 -2.24 0.83
CA ARG A 596 -7.74 -3.26 1.89
C ARG A 596 -7.94 -2.66 3.27
N SER A 597 -7.56 -1.40 3.46
CA SER A 597 -7.62 -0.74 4.77
C SER A 597 -9.07 -0.59 5.26
N GLN A 598 -9.29 -0.86 6.55
CA GLN A 598 -10.55 -0.63 7.24
C GLN A 598 -10.65 0.81 7.74
N LEU A 599 -9.51 1.43 8.06
CA LEU A 599 -9.42 2.81 8.52
C LEU A 599 -8.10 3.45 8.09
N ILE A 600 -8.19 4.66 7.53
CA ILE A 600 -7.01 5.47 7.22
C ILE A 600 -6.71 6.44 8.37
N ILE A 601 -5.51 6.34 8.95
CA ILE A 601 -5.04 7.20 10.05
C ILE A 601 -4.18 8.33 9.47
N TYR A 602 -4.75 9.53 9.40
CA TYR A 602 -4.13 10.73 8.85
C TYR A 602 -3.68 11.71 9.96
N THR A 603 -2.41 11.57 10.35
CA THR A 603 -1.79 12.25 11.49
C THR A 603 -1.23 13.68 11.29
N PRO A 604 -1.04 14.24 10.07
CA PRO A 604 -0.45 15.57 9.93
C PRO A 604 -1.25 16.68 10.61
N GLU A 605 -0.56 17.56 11.34
CA GLU A 605 -1.16 18.79 11.88
C GLU A 605 -1.03 19.94 10.88
N ASN A 606 -2.00 20.85 10.88
CA ASN A 606 -1.91 22.09 10.10
C ASN A 606 -1.62 21.82 8.60
N GLU A 607 -2.04 20.67 8.11
CA GLU A 607 -1.87 20.29 6.72
C GLU A 607 -2.62 21.25 5.82
N HIS A 608 -2.06 21.59 4.67
CA HIS A 608 -2.65 22.66 3.86
C HIS A 608 -3.99 22.24 3.26
N PHE A 609 -4.15 20.97 2.86
CA PHE A 609 -5.41 20.45 2.29
C PHE A 609 -5.71 19.01 2.70
N GLY A 610 -4.75 18.10 2.52
CA GLY A 610 -4.96 16.67 2.80
C GLY A 610 -5.62 15.94 1.62
N ILE A 611 -4.83 15.66 0.57
CA ILE A 611 -5.31 14.91 -0.61
C ILE A 611 -5.59 13.44 -0.29
N VAL A 612 -4.81 12.84 0.62
CA VAL A 612 -4.95 11.43 1.05
C VAL A 612 -6.35 11.15 1.63
N PRO A 613 -6.91 11.99 2.51
CA PRO A 613 -8.32 11.87 2.90
C PRO A 613 -9.29 11.74 1.72
N LEU A 614 -9.13 12.55 0.67
CA LEU A 614 -9.96 12.47 -0.53
C LEU A 614 -9.75 11.17 -1.30
N GLU A 615 -8.50 10.71 -1.44
CA GLU A 615 -8.19 9.42 -2.09
C GLU A 615 -8.87 8.25 -1.37
N ALA A 616 -8.80 8.25 -0.04
CA ALA A 616 -9.43 7.24 0.81
C ALA A 616 -10.97 7.28 0.69
N MET A 617 -11.57 8.47 0.79
CA MET A 617 -13.03 8.64 0.67
C MET A 617 -13.55 8.28 -0.72
N TYR A 618 -12.77 8.56 -1.80
CA TYR A 618 -13.12 8.12 -3.16
C TYR A 618 -13.24 6.59 -3.23
N LEU A 619 -12.36 5.87 -2.55
CA LEU A 619 -12.37 4.41 -2.40
C LEU A 619 -13.29 3.90 -1.28
N LYS A 620 -14.15 4.78 -0.73
CA LYS A 620 -15.13 4.49 0.33
C LYS A 620 -14.51 4.01 1.65
N ARG A 621 -13.34 4.54 2.00
CA ARG A 621 -12.66 4.21 3.25
C ARG A 621 -12.76 5.36 4.24
N PRO A 622 -13.17 5.08 5.49
CA PRO A 622 -13.25 6.11 6.51
C PRO A 622 -11.85 6.62 6.86
N VAL A 623 -11.77 7.90 7.22
CA VAL A 623 -10.50 8.56 7.56
C VAL A 623 -10.58 9.10 8.97
N LEU A 624 -9.64 8.68 9.83
CA LEU A 624 -9.40 9.28 11.14
C LEU A 624 -8.28 10.30 10.99
N ALA A 625 -8.60 11.58 11.11
CA ALA A 625 -7.65 12.67 10.90
C ALA A 625 -7.57 13.63 12.09
N ASN A 626 -6.45 14.37 12.16
CA ASN A 626 -6.30 15.44 13.13
C ASN A 626 -7.30 16.59 12.85
N ASN A 627 -7.88 17.18 13.90
CA ASN A 627 -8.86 18.26 13.83
C ASN A 627 -8.24 19.65 13.55
N THR A 628 -7.27 19.72 12.64
CA THR A 628 -6.57 20.96 12.29
C THR A 628 -6.30 21.04 10.78
N GLY A 629 -5.99 22.23 10.26
CA GLY A 629 -5.65 22.41 8.84
C GLY A 629 -6.81 22.15 7.87
N GLY A 630 -6.45 21.77 6.64
CA GLY A 630 -7.31 21.42 5.52
C GLY A 630 -8.09 20.10 5.60
N PRO A 631 -7.69 19.07 6.39
CA PRO A 631 -8.55 17.89 6.64
C PRO A 631 -9.95 18.21 7.15
N ARG A 632 -10.13 19.35 7.84
CA ARG A 632 -11.45 19.85 8.28
C ARG A 632 -12.36 20.28 7.13
N GLU A 633 -11.79 20.54 5.95
CA GLU A 633 -12.53 20.90 4.74
C GLU A 633 -12.84 19.67 3.89
N THR A 634 -12.06 18.59 4.01
CA THR A 634 -12.25 17.36 3.24
C THR A 634 -13.10 16.32 3.99
N ILE A 635 -13.01 16.24 5.31
CA ILE A 635 -13.70 15.23 6.13
C ILE A 635 -14.91 15.83 6.84
N VAL A 636 -16.05 15.15 6.74
CA VAL A 636 -17.25 15.43 7.54
C VAL A 636 -17.23 14.50 8.76
N ASN A 637 -16.97 15.06 9.94
CA ASN A 637 -16.83 14.31 11.19
C ASN A 637 -18.11 13.53 11.53
N GLY A 638 -17.98 12.21 11.71
CA GLY A 638 -19.09 11.29 11.99
C GLY A 638 -19.82 10.78 10.74
N GLU A 639 -19.52 11.30 9.55
CA GLU A 639 -20.12 10.84 8.29
C GLU A 639 -19.11 10.16 7.36
N THR A 640 -18.05 10.86 6.95
CA THR A 640 -17.03 10.33 6.03
C THR A 640 -15.74 9.91 6.73
N GLY A 641 -15.64 10.23 8.02
CA GLY A 641 -14.47 9.97 8.85
C GLY A 641 -14.60 10.63 10.23
N PHE A 642 -13.52 10.66 11.00
CA PHE A 642 -13.50 11.22 12.34
C PHE A 642 -12.40 12.27 12.45
N LEU A 643 -12.73 13.44 13.00
CA LEU A 643 -11.78 14.51 13.32
C LEU A 643 -11.52 14.51 14.84
N ARG A 644 -10.27 14.29 15.26
CA ARG A 644 -9.88 14.24 16.67
C ARG A 644 -8.62 15.05 16.94
N ASP A 645 -8.47 15.52 18.17
CA ASP A 645 -7.24 16.20 18.59
C ASP A 645 -6.07 15.22 18.68
N ASN A 646 -4.84 15.74 18.49
CA ASN A 646 -3.59 14.98 18.38
C ASN A 646 -3.18 14.30 19.70
N THR A 647 -3.94 13.29 20.12
CA THR A 647 -3.69 12.49 21.30
C THR A 647 -3.93 11.00 20.99
N PRO A 648 -2.96 10.11 21.28
CA PRO A 648 -3.11 8.68 21.01
C PRO A 648 -4.40 8.04 21.56
N PRO A 649 -4.87 8.35 22.79
CA PRO A 649 -6.10 7.74 23.34
C PRO A 649 -7.39 8.06 22.56
N LEU A 650 -7.52 9.28 22.02
CA LEU A 650 -8.69 9.64 21.23
C LEU A 650 -8.73 8.90 19.88
N PHE A 651 -7.54 8.62 19.32
CA PHE A 651 -7.42 7.86 18.09
C PHE A 651 -7.75 6.37 18.31
N VAL A 652 -7.33 5.78 19.44
CA VAL A 652 -7.67 4.38 19.83
C VAL A 652 -9.18 4.19 19.95
N LYS A 653 -9.88 5.13 20.60
CA LYS A 653 -11.33 5.06 20.81
C LYS A 653 -12.09 4.84 19.50
N GLU A 654 -11.72 5.54 18.43
CA GLU A 654 -12.38 5.42 17.13
C GLU A 654 -11.97 4.14 16.38
N CYS A 655 -10.73 3.67 16.57
CA CYS A 655 -10.29 2.36 16.05
C CYS A 655 -11.11 1.21 16.66
N CYS A 656 -11.41 1.25 17.97
CA CYS A 656 -12.26 0.26 18.64
C CYS A 656 -13.71 0.35 18.16
N LEU A 657 -14.26 1.55 17.93
CA LEU A 657 -15.65 1.71 17.49
C LEU A 657 -15.94 1.09 16.11
N LEU A 658 -14.96 1.09 15.21
CA LEU A 658 -15.05 0.45 13.89
C LEU A 658 -14.84 -1.08 13.92
N TYR A 659 -14.20 -1.60 14.97
CA TYR A 659 -14.05 -3.04 15.22
C TYR A 659 -15.40 -3.69 15.63
N ASN A 660 -16.23 -2.96 16.38
CA ASN A 660 -17.35 -3.49 17.17
C ASN A 660 -18.66 -3.82 16.39
N LEU A 661 -18.67 -3.84 15.06
CA LEU A 661 -19.92 -3.89 14.29
C LEU A 661 -20.47 -5.30 13.94
N LEU A 662 -19.98 -6.40 14.52
CA LEU A 662 -20.48 -7.75 14.23
C LEU A 662 -20.51 -8.66 15.48
N ASN A 663 -21.71 -9.12 15.86
CA ASN A 663 -22.03 -10.17 16.87
C ASN A 663 -21.52 -9.95 18.29
N ASN A 664 -21.87 -8.81 18.86
CA ASN A 664 -21.43 -8.37 20.17
C ASN A 664 -22.48 -8.63 21.28
N PHE A 665 -22.09 -9.33 22.34
CA PHE A 665 -22.88 -9.58 23.55
C PHE A 665 -22.28 -8.81 24.73
N LYS A 666 -22.98 -7.76 25.19
CA LYS A 666 -22.50 -6.96 26.34
C LYS A 666 -22.37 -7.83 27.59
N LYS A 667 -21.22 -7.80 28.27
CA LYS A 667 -20.92 -8.58 29.48
C LYS A 667 -21.95 -8.37 30.56
N ARG A 668 -22.31 -7.12 30.85
CA ARG A 668 -23.33 -6.79 31.85
C ARG A 668 -24.66 -7.50 31.56
N LEU A 669 -25.02 -7.62 30.28
CA LEU A 669 -26.23 -8.33 29.86
C LEU A 669 -26.07 -9.84 30.01
N LEU A 670 -24.93 -10.39 29.64
CA LEU A 670 -24.60 -11.79 29.90
C LEU A 670 -24.66 -12.10 31.40
N ASP A 671 -23.99 -11.33 32.26
CA ASP A 671 -23.99 -11.48 33.72
C ASP A 671 -25.41 -11.35 34.31
N LYS A 672 -26.17 -10.34 33.86
CA LYS A 672 -27.58 -10.14 34.25
C LYS A 672 -28.42 -11.37 33.93
N HIS A 673 -28.25 -11.94 32.75
CA HIS A 673 -29.01 -13.10 32.30
C HIS A 673 -28.54 -14.42 32.91
N LEU A 674 -27.23 -14.59 33.12
CA LEU A 674 -26.63 -15.74 33.82
C LEU A 674 -26.89 -15.71 35.33
N ARG A 675 -27.40 -14.59 35.87
CA ARG A 675 -27.69 -14.35 37.30
C ARG A 675 -26.45 -14.46 38.20
N GLN A 676 -25.28 -14.21 37.64
CA GLN A 676 -23.99 -14.23 38.33
C GLN A 676 -23.03 -13.30 37.60
N VAL A 677 -22.07 -12.73 38.34
CA VAL A 677 -20.97 -11.97 37.73
C VAL A 677 -19.89 -12.98 37.39
N CYS A 678 -19.64 -13.20 36.11
CA CYS A 678 -18.62 -14.12 35.63
C CYS A 678 -17.31 -13.37 35.33
N SER A 679 -16.19 -14.00 35.69
CA SER A 679 -14.89 -13.63 35.14
C SER A 679 -14.81 -14.01 33.66
N ARG A 680 -13.91 -13.34 32.92
CA ARG A 680 -13.68 -13.61 31.50
C ARG A 680 -13.37 -15.08 31.23
N LYS A 681 -12.48 -15.65 32.03
CA LYS A 681 -12.09 -17.06 31.93
C LYS A 681 -13.26 -18.01 32.15
N GLU A 682 -14.19 -17.70 33.06
CA GLU A 682 -15.38 -18.52 33.29
C GLU A 682 -16.35 -18.48 32.10
N ILE A 683 -16.44 -17.37 31.37
CA ILE A 683 -17.27 -17.26 30.16
C ILE A 683 -16.63 -18.02 29.00
N GLU A 684 -15.31 -17.87 28.80
CA GLU A 684 -14.54 -18.60 27.78
C GLU A 684 -14.63 -20.12 28.01
N GLU A 685 -14.30 -20.59 29.23
CA GLU A 685 -14.41 -22.01 29.57
C GLU A 685 -15.83 -22.56 29.40
N LEU A 686 -16.86 -21.75 29.71
CA LEU A 686 -18.25 -22.15 29.55
C LEU A 686 -18.66 -22.24 28.08
N CYS A 687 -18.24 -21.29 27.25
CA CYS A 687 -18.49 -21.32 25.80
C CYS A 687 -17.79 -22.52 25.18
N ASP A 688 -16.49 -22.71 25.47
CA ASP A 688 -15.69 -23.82 24.95
C ASP A 688 -16.31 -25.17 25.28
N THR A 689 -16.75 -25.34 26.54
CA THR A 689 -17.38 -26.60 26.99
C THR A 689 -18.75 -26.83 26.33
N TYR A 690 -19.47 -25.76 25.97
CA TYR A 690 -20.74 -25.87 25.22
C TYR A 690 -20.51 -26.08 23.71
N GLY A 691 -19.29 -25.90 23.21
CA GLY A 691 -18.95 -25.94 21.78
C GLY A 691 -19.16 -24.61 21.06
N LEU A 692 -19.03 -23.49 21.77
CA LEU A 692 -19.00 -22.14 21.22
C LEU A 692 -17.61 -21.55 21.41
N GLU A 693 -17.21 -20.68 20.49
CA GLU A 693 -15.92 -20.00 20.56
C GLU A 693 -16.14 -18.53 20.87
N VAL A 694 -15.40 -18.00 21.83
CA VAL A 694 -15.31 -16.56 22.05
C VAL A 694 -14.24 -16.04 21.08
N ASP A 695 -14.67 -15.59 19.89
CA ASP A 695 -13.78 -14.94 18.90
C ASP A 695 -13.21 -13.63 19.49
N ASP A 696 -14.05 -12.97 20.31
CA ASP A 696 -14.07 -11.58 20.83
C ASP A 696 -14.11 -11.22 22.30
N VAL A 697 -13.28 -10.31 22.85
CA VAL A 697 -13.73 -9.44 23.96
C VAL A 697 -13.31 -7.99 23.82
N LEU A 698 -14.30 -7.16 23.52
CA LEU A 698 -14.18 -5.74 23.24
C LEU A 698 -14.55 -4.88 24.43
N THR A 699 -14.15 -3.61 24.40
CA THR A 699 -14.56 -2.62 25.39
C THR A 699 -15.31 -1.48 24.70
N GLU A 700 -16.56 -1.26 25.11
CA GLU A 700 -17.44 -0.19 24.63
C GLU A 700 -17.77 0.78 25.77
N LYS A 701 -17.91 2.07 25.50
CA LYS A 701 -18.45 2.99 26.51
C LYS A 701 -19.96 2.84 26.61
N ASN A 702 -20.44 2.60 27.82
CA ASN A 702 -21.87 2.60 28.09
C ASN A 702 -22.44 4.02 27.88
N GLU A 703 -23.41 4.15 26.97
CA GLU A 703 -23.99 5.46 26.60
C GLU A 703 -24.70 6.16 27.77
N GLU A 704 -25.15 5.42 28.80
CA GLU A 704 -25.88 5.98 29.94
C GLU A 704 -24.97 6.34 31.12
N THR A 705 -23.95 5.53 31.41
CA THR A 705 -23.05 5.73 32.56
C THR A 705 -21.71 6.36 32.17
N GLY A 706 -21.32 6.29 30.89
CA GLY A 706 -20.01 6.72 30.39
C GLY A 706 -18.84 5.85 30.85
N GLU A 707 -19.12 4.74 31.53
CA GLU A 707 -18.13 3.75 31.99
C GLU A 707 -17.83 2.72 30.90
N ASP A 708 -16.63 2.16 30.94
CA ASP A 708 -16.19 1.12 30.01
C ASP A 708 -16.92 -0.21 30.33
N GLU A 709 -17.54 -0.82 29.32
CA GLU A 709 -18.34 -2.05 29.38
C GLU A 709 -17.73 -3.08 28.43
N GLU A 710 -17.40 -4.27 28.95
CA GLU A 710 -16.90 -5.38 28.14
C GLU A 710 -18.01 -5.97 27.25
N VAL A 711 -17.64 -6.40 26.04
CA VAL A 711 -18.56 -6.90 25.02
C VAL A 711 -17.94 -8.13 24.35
N TYR A 712 -18.58 -9.29 24.54
CA TYR A 712 -18.10 -10.57 24.05
C TYR A 712 -18.58 -10.84 22.64
N LYS A 713 -17.69 -11.19 21.72
CA LYS A 713 -18.06 -11.71 20.42
C LYS A 713 -18.01 -13.22 20.46
N ILE A 714 -19.19 -13.84 20.38
CA ILE A 714 -19.33 -15.30 20.49
C ILE A 714 -19.73 -15.82 19.12
N GLU A 715 -18.95 -16.73 18.57
CA GLU A 715 -19.26 -17.40 17.32
C GLU A 715 -20.36 -18.43 17.55
N VAL A 716 -21.46 -18.27 16.82
CA VAL A 716 -22.65 -19.11 16.95
C VAL A 716 -22.82 -19.94 15.67
N PRO A 717 -23.00 -21.27 15.78
CA PRO A 717 -23.27 -22.13 14.65
C PRO A 717 -24.48 -21.67 13.83
N ALA A 718 -24.34 -21.62 12.50
CA ALA A 718 -25.39 -21.12 11.60
C ALA A 718 -26.70 -21.94 11.64
N ASN A 719 -26.65 -23.18 12.12
CA ASN A 719 -27.82 -24.05 12.32
C ASN A 719 -28.61 -23.72 13.60
N ARG A 720 -27.99 -23.07 14.60
CA ARG A 720 -28.58 -22.78 15.92
C ARG A 720 -29.11 -21.35 16.01
N SER A 721 -30.22 -21.09 15.31
CA SER A 721 -30.88 -19.78 15.29
C SER A 721 -31.39 -19.32 16.66
N ASP A 722 -31.60 -20.25 17.59
CA ASP A 722 -31.97 -19.98 18.98
C ASP A 722 -30.85 -19.31 19.79
N LEU A 723 -29.59 -19.35 19.34
CA LEU A 723 -28.44 -18.78 20.06
C LEU A 723 -28.06 -17.36 19.60
N LEU A 724 -28.78 -16.78 18.64
CA LEU A 724 -28.43 -15.48 18.03
C LEU A 724 -28.67 -14.25 18.92
N CYS A 725 -29.34 -14.43 20.07
CA CYS A 725 -29.66 -13.37 21.04
C CYS A 725 -29.19 -13.75 22.45
N VAL A 726 -29.02 -12.74 23.31
CA VAL A 726 -28.52 -12.96 24.68
C VAL A 726 -29.48 -13.83 25.49
N GLU A 727 -30.78 -13.72 25.25
CA GLU A 727 -31.82 -14.53 25.89
C GLU A 727 -31.67 -16.02 25.58
N GLY A 728 -31.42 -16.33 24.31
CA GLY A 728 -31.23 -17.69 23.83
C GLY A 728 -29.92 -18.31 24.32
N LEU A 729 -28.81 -17.59 24.12
CA LEU A 729 -27.49 -18.03 24.53
C LEU A 729 -27.41 -18.28 26.04
N SER A 730 -27.79 -17.27 26.84
CA SER A 730 -27.77 -17.36 28.31
C SER A 730 -28.61 -18.53 28.83
N ARG A 731 -29.79 -18.76 28.24
CA ARG A 731 -30.66 -19.88 28.60
C ARG A 731 -30.04 -21.23 28.25
N ALA A 732 -29.45 -21.38 27.07
CA ALA A 732 -28.75 -22.59 26.68
C ALA A 732 -27.60 -22.93 27.65
N LEU A 733 -26.79 -21.93 28.02
CA LEU A 733 -25.69 -22.08 28.97
C LEU A 733 -26.19 -22.42 30.39
N LEU A 734 -27.28 -21.80 30.85
CA LEU A 734 -27.87 -22.11 32.16
C LEU A 734 -28.47 -23.53 32.23
N ILE A 735 -29.09 -24.01 31.14
CA ILE A 735 -29.56 -25.40 31.02
C ILE A 735 -28.37 -26.35 31.04
N PHE A 736 -27.30 -26.03 30.31
CA PHE A 736 -26.09 -26.83 30.27
C PHE A 736 -25.43 -26.99 31.64
N GLN A 737 -25.40 -25.91 32.42
CA GLN A 737 -24.95 -25.91 33.82
C GLN A 737 -25.97 -26.50 34.81
N LYS A 738 -27.16 -26.91 34.34
CA LYS A 738 -28.30 -27.39 35.15
C LYS A 738 -28.77 -26.40 36.22
N LYS A 739 -28.63 -25.11 35.97
CA LYS A 739 -29.11 -24.04 36.86
C LYS A 739 -30.60 -23.74 36.67
N ILE A 740 -31.13 -24.06 35.49
CA ILE A 740 -32.55 -23.94 35.17
C ILE A 740 -33.02 -25.19 34.43
N ASP A 741 -34.32 -25.48 34.54
CA ASP A 741 -34.97 -26.50 33.74
C ASP A 741 -35.25 -26.00 32.32
N VAL A 742 -35.39 -26.94 31.38
CA VAL A 742 -35.79 -26.64 30.00
C VAL A 742 -37.21 -26.03 30.01
N PRO A 743 -37.41 -24.80 29.51
CA PRO A 743 -38.73 -24.18 29.52
C PRO A 743 -39.69 -24.86 28.54
N VAL A 744 -40.98 -24.82 28.89
CA VAL A 744 -42.06 -25.36 28.06
C VAL A 744 -42.79 -24.21 27.38
N TYR A 745 -42.72 -24.16 26.06
CA TYR A 745 -43.38 -23.14 25.24
C TYR A 745 -44.78 -23.60 24.88
N THR A 746 -45.80 -22.81 25.21
CA THR A 746 -47.20 -23.19 24.98
C THR A 746 -48.01 -22.07 24.37
N THR A 747 -49.09 -22.44 23.66
CA THR A 747 -50.06 -21.47 23.15
C THR A 747 -51.26 -21.35 24.08
N VAL A 748 -51.76 -20.12 24.29
CA VAL A 748 -52.96 -19.89 25.11
C VAL A 748 -54.25 -20.18 24.33
N LYS A 749 -55.30 -20.59 25.05
CA LYS A 749 -56.64 -20.76 24.47
C LYS A 749 -57.40 -19.43 24.51
N VAL A 750 -57.66 -18.85 23.33
CA VAL A 750 -58.37 -17.58 23.18
C VAL A 750 -59.75 -17.81 22.56
N LYS A 751 -60.80 -17.16 23.11
CA LYS A 751 -62.18 -17.29 22.61
C LYS A 751 -62.36 -16.73 21.20
N LYS A 752 -61.67 -15.63 20.88
CA LYS A 752 -61.65 -14.98 19.57
C LYS A 752 -60.21 -14.60 19.22
N PRO A 753 -59.42 -15.51 18.63
CA PRO A 753 -58.05 -15.20 18.21
C PRO A 753 -58.07 -14.19 17.05
N MET A 754 -57.02 -13.37 16.97
CA MET A 754 -56.80 -12.48 15.83
C MET A 754 -56.65 -13.31 14.55
N GLN A 755 -57.08 -12.74 13.43
CA GLN A 755 -57.04 -13.39 12.12
C GLN A 755 -56.15 -12.62 11.15
N ILE A 756 -55.38 -13.35 10.34
CA ILE A 756 -54.72 -12.83 9.13
C ILE A 756 -55.39 -13.50 7.94
N ILE A 757 -55.97 -12.72 7.02
CA ILE A 757 -56.56 -13.22 5.76
C ILE A 757 -55.56 -12.99 4.63
N ILE A 758 -55.12 -14.06 3.97
CA ILE A 758 -54.23 -14.00 2.80
C ILE A 758 -55.08 -13.97 1.53
N GLU A 759 -54.89 -12.96 0.70
CA GLU A 759 -55.56 -12.85 -0.61
C GLU A 759 -54.78 -13.59 -1.72
N ALA A 760 -55.50 -14.07 -2.75
CA ALA A 760 -54.94 -14.91 -3.80
C ALA A 760 -53.83 -14.22 -4.62
N GLU A 761 -53.88 -12.89 -4.74
CA GLU A 761 -52.93 -12.07 -5.47
C GLU A 761 -51.52 -12.12 -4.88
N THR A 762 -51.39 -12.42 -3.58
CA THR A 762 -50.10 -12.52 -2.89
C THR A 762 -49.22 -13.64 -3.44
N ALA A 763 -49.82 -14.68 -4.03
CA ALA A 763 -49.10 -15.80 -4.65
C ALA A 763 -48.19 -15.39 -5.82
N LYS A 764 -48.45 -14.24 -6.44
CA LYS A 764 -47.62 -13.71 -7.54
C LYS A 764 -46.26 -13.21 -7.06
N VAL A 765 -46.09 -12.97 -5.76
CA VAL A 765 -44.89 -12.31 -5.20
C VAL A 765 -44.38 -13.04 -3.96
N ARG A 766 -45.20 -13.17 -2.92
CA ARG A 766 -44.85 -13.80 -1.64
C ARG A 766 -46.10 -14.51 -1.08
N PRO A 767 -46.26 -15.82 -1.35
CA PRO A 767 -47.51 -16.56 -1.10
C PRO A 767 -47.87 -16.79 0.37
N TYR A 768 -46.88 -16.75 1.27
CA TYR A 768 -47.09 -17.16 2.67
C TYR A 768 -46.96 -15.98 3.63
N ALA A 769 -47.82 -15.98 4.65
CA ALA A 769 -47.74 -15.09 5.79
C ALA A 769 -48.14 -15.83 7.08
N VAL A 770 -47.50 -15.50 8.19
CA VAL A 770 -47.81 -16.04 9.53
C VAL A 770 -47.78 -14.92 10.56
N GLY A 771 -48.35 -15.16 11.73
CA GLY A 771 -48.21 -14.23 12.84
C GLY A 771 -48.40 -14.85 14.21
N ALA A 772 -48.03 -14.08 15.23
CA ALA A 772 -48.13 -14.44 16.64
C ALA A 772 -48.31 -13.18 17.49
N ILE A 773 -48.81 -13.34 18.72
CA ILE A 773 -48.97 -12.24 19.66
C ILE A 773 -48.25 -12.57 20.97
N LEU A 774 -47.44 -11.62 21.44
CA LEU A 774 -46.87 -11.61 22.78
C LEU A 774 -47.68 -10.63 23.65
N ARG A 775 -48.28 -11.13 24.74
CA ARG A 775 -49.19 -10.36 25.61
C ARG A 775 -48.51 -9.94 26.91
N GLY A 776 -48.72 -8.67 27.29
CA GLY A 776 -48.21 -8.12 28.54
C GLY A 776 -46.70 -8.24 28.65
N VAL A 777 -45.99 -7.89 27.59
CA VAL A 777 -44.53 -7.92 27.51
C VAL A 777 -43.95 -6.79 28.36
N GLU A 778 -42.94 -7.11 29.16
CA GLU A 778 -42.17 -6.13 29.93
C GLU A 778 -40.74 -6.05 29.37
N LEU A 779 -40.54 -5.16 28.40
CA LEU A 779 -39.22 -4.85 27.85
C LEU A 779 -38.62 -3.65 28.58
N ASP A 780 -37.35 -3.77 28.92
CA ASP A 780 -36.46 -2.65 29.22
C ASP A 780 -35.69 -2.22 27.95
N LYS A 781 -34.85 -1.19 28.07
CA LYS A 781 -34.06 -0.69 26.93
C LYS A 781 -33.16 -1.78 26.33
N ASP A 782 -32.55 -2.60 27.18
CA ASP A 782 -31.62 -3.66 26.77
C ASP A 782 -32.34 -4.79 26.02
N SER A 783 -33.43 -5.30 26.58
CA SER A 783 -34.25 -6.36 25.96
C SER A 783 -35.00 -5.88 24.71
N TYR A 784 -35.38 -4.60 24.65
CA TYR A 784 -35.89 -3.99 23.41
C TYR A 784 -34.80 -3.95 22.32
N ALA A 785 -33.58 -3.55 22.66
CA ALA A 785 -32.46 -3.55 21.71
C ALA A 785 -32.13 -4.99 21.25
N SER A 786 -32.09 -5.96 22.16
CA SER A 786 -31.90 -7.38 21.85
C SER A 786 -32.99 -7.91 20.91
N PHE A 787 -34.24 -7.48 21.09
CA PHE A 787 -35.36 -7.87 20.24
C PHE A 787 -35.16 -7.43 18.78
N ILE A 788 -34.78 -6.17 18.58
CA ILE A 788 -34.50 -5.62 17.25
C ILE A 788 -33.26 -6.28 16.64
N ASP A 789 -32.21 -6.48 17.43
CA ASP A 789 -30.98 -7.14 16.99
C ASP A 789 -31.23 -8.60 16.54
N LEU A 790 -32.04 -9.37 17.28
CA LEU A 790 -32.42 -10.71 16.85
C LEU A 790 -33.19 -10.68 15.51
N GLN A 791 -34.11 -9.74 15.35
CA GLN A 791 -34.86 -9.57 14.09
C GLN A 791 -33.91 -9.34 12.91
N ASP A 792 -32.94 -8.44 13.05
CA ASP A 792 -31.97 -8.11 12.01
C ASP A 792 -31.00 -9.28 11.74
N LYS A 793 -30.50 -9.96 12.78
CA LYS A 793 -29.66 -11.17 12.63
C LYS A 793 -30.39 -12.29 11.89
N LEU A 794 -31.67 -12.53 12.20
CA LEU A 794 -32.48 -13.49 11.46
C LEU A 794 -32.68 -13.06 10.00
N HIS A 795 -32.89 -11.77 9.74
CA HIS A 795 -33.01 -11.22 8.37
C HIS A 795 -31.76 -11.43 7.53
N GLN A 796 -30.58 -11.25 8.12
CA GLN A 796 -29.29 -11.42 7.43
C GLN A 796 -28.99 -12.90 7.15
N ASN A 797 -29.24 -13.77 8.12
CA ASN A 797 -28.88 -15.19 8.06
C ASN A 797 -29.97 -16.06 7.40
N ILE A 798 -30.83 -16.71 8.21
CA ILE A 798 -31.81 -17.71 7.74
C ILE A 798 -32.80 -17.14 6.70
N CYS A 799 -33.08 -15.84 6.76
CA CYS A 799 -33.97 -15.17 5.82
C CYS A 799 -33.29 -14.78 4.49
N ARG A 800 -31.96 -14.91 4.37
CA ARG A 800 -31.13 -14.49 3.23
C ARG A 800 -31.39 -13.05 2.79
N LYS A 801 -31.05 -12.09 3.65
CA LYS A 801 -31.31 -10.65 3.42
C LYS A 801 -32.76 -10.39 3.05
N ARG A 802 -33.69 -10.93 3.85
CA ARG A 802 -35.15 -10.84 3.66
C ARG A 802 -35.75 -11.51 2.41
N SER A 803 -34.92 -12.07 1.53
CA SER A 803 -35.36 -12.69 0.28
C SER A 803 -36.36 -13.82 0.52
N LEU A 804 -36.09 -14.70 1.50
CA LEU A 804 -36.94 -15.84 1.81
C LEU A 804 -38.03 -15.52 2.83
N VAL A 805 -37.70 -14.75 3.88
CA VAL A 805 -38.60 -14.40 4.98
C VAL A 805 -38.37 -12.95 5.40
N ALA A 806 -39.43 -12.19 5.65
CA ALA A 806 -39.35 -10.83 6.17
C ALA A 806 -40.28 -10.74 7.39
N ILE A 807 -39.77 -10.16 8.48
CA ILE A 807 -40.46 -10.06 9.77
C ILE A 807 -40.85 -8.60 9.98
N GLY A 808 -42.11 -8.35 10.29
CA GLY A 808 -42.59 -7.09 10.81
C GLY A 808 -43.11 -7.25 12.24
N THR A 809 -43.08 -6.16 12.98
CA THR A 809 -43.43 -6.11 14.39
C THR A 809 -44.20 -4.84 14.67
N HIS A 810 -45.28 -5.00 15.43
CA HIS A 810 -46.33 -4.00 15.55
C HIS A 810 -46.84 -3.87 16.98
N ASP A 811 -47.12 -2.63 17.39
CA ASP A 811 -47.90 -2.37 18.60
C ASP A 811 -49.36 -2.79 18.39
N LEU A 812 -49.75 -3.89 19.04
CA LEU A 812 -51.07 -4.50 18.89
C LEU A 812 -52.20 -3.56 19.33
N GLU A 813 -51.96 -2.60 20.23
CA GLU A 813 -53.01 -1.67 20.68
C GLU A 813 -53.48 -0.73 19.56
N ARG A 814 -52.59 -0.49 18.58
CA ARG A 814 -52.83 0.34 17.41
C ARG A 814 -53.42 -0.44 16.23
N VAL A 815 -53.25 -1.76 16.19
CA VAL A 815 -53.85 -2.63 15.16
C VAL A 815 -55.33 -2.89 15.47
N LYS A 816 -56.23 -2.65 14.51
CA LYS A 816 -57.67 -2.91 14.69
C LYS A 816 -58.14 -4.13 13.91
N GLY A 817 -58.84 -5.03 14.61
CA GLY A 817 -59.62 -6.08 13.98
C GLY A 817 -58.83 -7.16 13.25
N THR A 818 -59.38 -7.63 12.14
CA THR A 818 -58.77 -8.64 11.28
C THR A 818 -57.76 -8.02 10.33
N VAL A 819 -56.56 -8.62 10.28
CA VAL A 819 -55.47 -8.18 9.40
C VAL A 819 -55.62 -8.84 8.03
N ARG A 820 -55.44 -8.07 6.95
CA ARG A 820 -55.48 -8.55 5.56
C ARG A 820 -54.11 -8.44 4.91
N TYR A 821 -53.61 -9.54 4.36
CA TYR A 821 -52.38 -9.59 3.58
C TYR A 821 -52.72 -9.63 2.09
N ARG A 822 -52.41 -8.53 1.39
CA ARG A 822 -52.82 -8.26 0.00
C ARG A 822 -51.60 -8.04 -0.87
N ALA A 823 -51.76 -8.16 -2.19
CA ALA A 823 -50.78 -7.66 -3.15
C ALA A 823 -51.45 -6.70 -4.14
N LEU A 824 -51.04 -5.43 -4.14
CA LEU A 824 -51.70 -4.36 -4.88
C LEU A 824 -50.73 -3.68 -5.87
N ASP A 825 -51.25 -3.01 -6.89
CA ASP A 825 -50.43 -2.10 -7.72
C ASP A 825 -49.75 -1.06 -6.81
N PRO A 826 -48.43 -0.84 -6.95
CA PRO A 826 -47.67 0.04 -6.07
C PRO A 826 -48.22 1.47 -6.00
N ARG A 827 -48.92 1.95 -7.03
CA ARG A 827 -49.55 3.29 -7.05
C ARG A 827 -50.77 3.41 -6.12
N LYS A 828 -51.34 2.29 -5.68
CA LYS A 828 -52.49 2.24 -4.77
C LYS A 828 -52.11 2.09 -3.31
N ILE A 829 -50.83 1.91 -3.02
CA ILE A 829 -50.32 1.75 -1.65
C ILE A 829 -49.74 3.08 -1.21
N SER A 830 -50.25 3.65 -0.12
CA SER A 830 -49.77 4.91 0.43
C SER A 830 -49.83 4.89 1.94
N PHE A 831 -48.70 5.16 2.59
CA PHE A 831 -48.59 5.19 4.05
C PHE A 831 -47.38 6.01 4.50
N ILE A 832 -47.27 6.24 5.80
CA ILE A 832 -46.11 6.87 6.42
C ILE A 832 -45.16 5.74 6.83
N PRO A 833 -44.02 5.54 6.13
CA PRO A 833 -43.04 4.52 6.50
C PRO A 833 -42.28 4.92 7.77
N LEU A 834 -41.64 3.94 8.40
CA LEU A 834 -40.92 4.14 9.65
C LEU A 834 -39.85 5.25 9.53
N LYS A 835 -39.73 6.09 10.58
CA LYS A 835 -38.82 7.25 10.66
C LYS A 835 -39.05 8.30 9.56
N GLN A 836 -40.28 8.46 9.08
CA GLN A 836 -40.66 9.53 8.16
C GLN A 836 -41.91 10.26 8.65
N ASP A 837 -42.07 11.51 8.22
CA ASP A 837 -43.13 12.40 8.73
C ASP A 837 -44.29 12.64 7.74
N ARG A 838 -44.15 12.17 6.50
CA ARG A 838 -45.14 12.35 5.43
C ARG A 838 -45.55 11.03 4.80
N THR A 839 -46.71 11.03 4.17
CA THR A 839 -47.20 9.89 3.38
C THR A 839 -46.45 9.81 2.06
N PHE A 840 -46.06 8.60 1.67
CA PHE A 840 -45.45 8.30 0.38
C PHE A 840 -46.23 7.19 -0.30
N ASN A 841 -46.29 7.21 -1.64
CA ASN A 841 -46.75 6.05 -2.39
C ASN A 841 -45.62 5.01 -2.56
N ALA A 842 -45.94 3.75 -2.85
CA ALA A 842 -44.91 2.71 -2.90
C ALA A 842 -43.90 2.87 -4.05
N VAL A 843 -44.21 3.60 -5.12
CA VAL A 843 -43.26 3.93 -6.20
C VAL A 843 -42.25 4.96 -5.71
N GLU A 844 -42.71 6.01 -5.04
CA GLU A 844 -41.89 7.03 -4.40
C GLU A 844 -40.99 6.42 -3.32
N LEU A 845 -41.48 5.44 -2.56
CA LEU A 845 -40.66 4.71 -1.58
C LEU A 845 -39.49 3.97 -2.23
N MET A 846 -39.68 3.39 -3.41
CA MET A 846 -38.60 2.71 -4.13
C MET A 846 -37.53 3.69 -4.59
N GLU A 847 -37.90 4.92 -4.93
CA GLU A 847 -36.95 5.98 -5.28
C GLU A 847 -36.26 6.56 -4.05
N LEU A 848 -37.02 6.84 -2.98
CA LEU A 848 -36.51 7.36 -1.70
C LEU A 848 -35.39 6.47 -1.15
N TYR A 849 -35.59 5.16 -1.15
CA TYR A 849 -34.63 4.20 -0.61
C TYR A 849 -33.61 3.69 -1.63
N SER A 850 -33.56 4.27 -2.83
CA SER A 850 -32.57 3.90 -3.85
C SER A 850 -31.12 4.22 -3.41
N ASN A 851 -30.98 5.13 -2.44
CA ASN A 851 -29.73 5.52 -1.80
C ASN A 851 -29.88 5.30 -0.27
N GLY A 852 -29.25 4.25 0.26
CA GLY A 852 -29.27 3.96 1.70
C GLY A 852 -29.24 2.46 2.02
N TYR A 853 -29.36 2.12 3.31
CA TYR A 853 -29.31 0.74 3.81
C TYR A 853 -30.38 -0.18 3.18
N LEU A 854 -31.58 0.35 2.91
CA LEU A 854 -32.68 -0.44 2.33
C LEU A 854 -32.51 -0.74 0.83
N LYS A 855 -31.51 -0.15 0.16
CA LYS A 855 -31.24 -0.34 -1.28
C LYS A 855 -31.10 -1.80 -1.67
N GLU A 856 -30.47 -2.61 -0.82
CA GLU A 856 -30.23 -4.03 -1.07
C GLU A 856 -31.52 -4.86 -1.16
N PHE A 857 -32.60 -4.42 -0.49
CA PHE A 857 -33.87 -5.15 -0.44
C PHE A 857 -34.85 -4.75 -1.55
N LEU A 858 -34.66 -3.60 -2.19
CA LEU A 858 -35.57 -3.12 -3.24
C LEU A 858 -35.71 -4.11 -4.41
N PRO A 859 -34.63 -4.71 -4.96
CA PRO A 859 -34.73 -5.64 -6.08
C PRO A 859 -35.61 -6.87 -5.80
N ILE A 860 -35.91 -7.19 -4.53
CA ILE A 860 -36.74 -8.35 -4.18
C ILE A 860 -38.16 -8.22 -4.77
N ILE A 861 -38.72 -7.01 -4.76
CA ILE A 861 -40.08 -6.75 -5.27
C ILE A 861 -40.17 -5.64 -6.31
N ARG A 862 -39.12 -4.84 -6.54
CA ARG A 862 -39.16 -3.65 -7.43
C ARG A 862 -39.64 -3.97 -8.85
N ASP A 863 -39.28 -5.13 -9.39
CA ASP A 863 -39.63 -5.53 -10.76
C ASP A 863 -40.95 -6.33 -10.84
N LYS A 864 -41.73 -6.36 -9.76
CA LYS A 864 -43.01 -7.08 -9.70
C LYS A 864 -44.19 -6.14 -9.98
N GLU A 865 -45.22 -6.68 -10.65
CA GLU A 865 -46.43 -5.91 -11.01
C GLU A 865 -47.24 -5.45 -9.78
N VAL A 866 -47.17 -6.19 -8.68
CA VAL A 866 -47.90 -5.92 -7.44
C VAL A 866 -46.95 -6.02 -6.26
N TYR A 867 -47.18 -5.23 -5.21
CA TYR A 867 -46.39 -5.25 -3.98
C TYR A 867 -47.21 -5.81 -2.81
N PRO A 868 -46.61 -6.66 -1.97
CA PRO A 868 -47.30 -7.23 -0.82
C PRO A 868 -47.39 -6.20 0.31
N VAL A 869 -48.53 -6.17 0.99
CA VAL A 869 -48.87 -5.17 2.01
C VAL A 869 -49.84 -5.75 3.03
N PHE A 870 -49.66 -5.39 4.31
CA PHE A 870 -50.61 -5.69 5.37
C PHE A 870 -51.49 -4.49 5.69
N TYR A 871 -52.79 -4.75 5.83
CA TYR A 871 -53.79 -3.79 6.28
C TYR A 871 -54.50 -4.28 7.53
N ASP A 872 -54.94 -3.37 8.39
CA ASP A 872 -55.90 -3.66 9.45
C ASP A 872 -57.36 -3.56 8.96
N GLU A 873 -58.34 -3.73 9.86
CA GLU A 873 -59.77 -3.66 9.50
C GLU A 873 -60.22 -2.25 9.04
N ASN A 874 -59.46 -1.21 9.37
CA ASN A 874 -59.72 0.18 8.96
C ASN A 874 -58.94 0.60 7.71
N ASP A 875 -58.36 -0.37 6.97
CA ASP A 875 -57.48 -0.12 5.81
C ASP A 875 -56.26 0.76 6.14
N VAL A 876 -55.72 0.66 7.37
CA VAL A 876 -54.43 1.26 7.74
C VAL A 876 -53.29 0.29 7.39
N VAL A 877 -52.29 0.77 6.64
CA VAL A 877 -51.11 -0.02 6.29
C VAL A 877 -50.25 -0.28 7.52
N LEU A 878 -50.01 -1.56 7.82
CA LEU A 878 -49.14 -2.01 8.90
C LEU A 878 -47.68 -2.09 8.44
N SER A 879 -47.44 -2.75 7.31
CA SER A 879 -46.12 -2.91 6.70
C SER A 879 -46.22 -3.17 5.20
N MET A 880 -45.12 -2.89 4.49
CA MET A 880 -44.91 -3.25 3.08
C MET A 880 -43.70 -4.18 2.98
N PRO A 881 -43.88 -5.49 3.21
CA PRO A 881 -42.80 -6.46 3.15
C PRO A 881 -42.18 -6.54 1.74
N PRO A 882 -40.89 -6.89 1.59
CA PRO A 882 -39.87 -7.04 2.62
C PRO A 882 -39.15 -5.71 2.97
N ILE A 883 -39.73 -4.57 2.60
CA ILE A 883 -39.00 -3.29 2.57
C ILE A 883 -39.04 -2.58 3.92
N ILE A 884 -40.23 -2.17 4.38
CA ILE A 884 -40.36 -1.28 5.54
C ILE A 884 -41.73 -1.41 6.23
N ASN A 885 -41.75 -1.17 7.54
CA ASN A 885 -42.98 -1.11 8.34
C ASN A 885 -43.55 0.32 8.37
N GLY A 886 -44.82 0.46 8.74
CA GLY A 886 -45.46 1.77 8.94
C GLY A 886 -45.10 2.40 10.28
N GLU A 887 -45.01 3.74 10.33
CA GLU A 887 -44.76 4.49 11.57
C GLU A 887 -45.96 4.36 12.55
N HIS A 888 -47.18 4.15 12.03
CA HIS A 888 -48.39 4.07 12.85
C HIS A 888 -48.31 2.98 13.95
N THR A 889 -47.81 1.80 13.61
CA THR A 889 -47.75 0.63 14.49
C THR A 889 -46.34 0.34 15.00
N LYS A 890 -45.44 1.31 14.96
CA LYS A 890 -44.08 1.19 15.49
C LYS A 890 -44.09 0.73 16.96
N ILE A 891 -43.22 -0.22 17.27
CA ILE A 891 -42.99 -0.67 18.65
C ILE A 891 -42.06 0.29 19.37
N GLU A 892 -42.30 0.48 20.67
CA GLU A 892 -41.50 1.29 21.58
C GLU A 892 -41.22 0.46 22.85
N VAL A 893 -40.30 0.92 23.70
CA VAL A 893 -40.01 0.26 24.99
C VAL A 893 -41.26 0.18 25.89
N THR A 894 -42.22 1.09 25.71
CA THR A 894 -43.48 1.15 26.46
C THR A 894 -44.54 0.17 25.95
N THR A 895 -44.35 -0.43 24.76
CA THR A 895 -45.32 -1.34 24.13
C THR A 895 -45.52 -2.59 24.97
N LYS A 896 -46.77 -2.86 25.36
CA LYS A 896 -47.14 -4.02 26.21
C LYS A 896 -47.64 -5.23 25.43
N ASN A 897 -48.11 -5.04 24.21
CA ASN A 897 -48.66 -6.11 23.41
C ASN A 897 -48.08 -6.02 22.01
N ILE A 898 -47.32 -7.05 21.60
CA ILE A 898 -46.61 -7.04 20.33
C ILE A 898 -47.29 -8.05 19.40
N PHE A 899 -47.75 -7.55 18.26
CA PHE A 899 -48.15 -8.38 17.13
C PHE A 899 -46.94 -8.55 16.21
N ILE A 900 -46.61 -9.80 15.90
CA ILE A 900 -45.50 -10.15 15.03
C ILE A 900 -46.10 -10.79 13.79
N GLU A 901 -45.79 -10.28 12.62
CA GLU A 901 -46.10 -10.91 11.34
C GLU A 901 -44.83 -11.22 10.55
N ALA A 902 -44.85 -12.31 9.80
CA ALA A 902 -43.77 -12.66 8.89
C ALA A 902 -44.33 -13.06 7.52
N THR A 903 -43.64 -12.71 6.44
CA THR A 903 -44.00 -13.07 5.06
C THR A 903 -42.85 -13.75 4.34
N GLY A 904 -43.15 -14.65 3.41
CA GLY A 904 -42.09 -15.44 2.79
C GLY A 904 -42.50 -16.20 1.54
N THR A 905 -41.48 -16.69 0.85
CA THR A 905 -41.59 -17.63 -0.27
C THR A 905 -41.44 -19.09 0.19
N ASP A 906 -40.84 -19.31 1.37
CA ASP A 906 -40.65 -20.61 2.00
C ASP A 906 -41.41 -20.67 3.32
N LEU A 907 -42.49 -21.47 3.35
CA LEU A 907 -43.35 -21.60 4.53
C LEU A 907 -42.61 -22.19 5.74
N LYS A 908 -41.68 -23.13 5.54
CA LYS A 908 -41.02 -23.80 6.66
C LYS A 908 -40.02 -22.88 7.34
N LYS A 909 -39.23 -22.11 6.58
CA LYS A 909 -38.34 -21.09 7.15
C LYS A 909 -39.12 -19.99 7.86
N LEU A 910 -40.26 -19.62 7.31
CA LEU A 910 -41.16 -18.64 7.90
C LEU A 910 -41.72 -19.10 9.25
N GLU A 911 -42.13 -20.37 9.35
CA GLU A 911 -42.48 -21.02 10.63
C GLU A 911 -41.32 -20.99 11.63
N ILE A 912 -40.12 -21.41 11.20
CA ILE A 912 -38.91 -21.44 12.04
C ILE A 912 -38.58 -20.05 12.60
N VAL A 913 -38.62 -19.02 11.74
CA VAL A 913 -38.30 -17.65 12.12
C VAL A 913 -39.32 -17.10 13.13
N LEU A 914 -40.62 -17.34 12.90
CA LEU A 914 -41.66 -16.94 13.83
C LEU A 914 -41.48 -17.65 15.18
N ASP A 915 -41.36 -18.98 15.17
CA ASP A 915 -41.20 -19.82 16.36
C ASP A 915 -39.94 -19.40 17.15
N THR A 916 -38.81 -19.15 16.48
CA THR A 916 -37.58 -18.66 17.10
C THR A 916 -37.82 -17.32 17.81
N LEU A 917 -38.38 -16.33 17.12
CA LEU A 917 -38.58 -14.99 17.71
C LEU A 917 -39.51 -15.04 18.93
N VAL A 918 -40.63 -15.78 18.85
CA VAL A 918 -41.59 -15.86 19.97
C VAL A 918 -41.09 -16.71 21.13
N THR A 919 -40.29 -17.74 20.89
CA THR A 919 -39.73 -18.57 21.95
C THR A 919 -38.64 -17.84 22.71
N MET A 920 -37.83 -17.00 22.05
CA MET A 920 -36.80 -16.20 22.71
C MET A 920 -37.41 -15.13 23.64
N PHE A 921 -38.37 -14.36 23.13
CA PHE A 921 -38.94 -13.22 23.85
C PHE A 921 -40.21 -13.53 24.65
N GLY A 922 -40.76 -14.74 24.51
CA GLY A 922 -41.90 -15.21 25.31
C GLY A 922 -41.63 -15.21 26.82
N GLN A 923 -40.37 -15.22 27.25
CA GLN A 923 -40.00 -15.12 28.67
C GLN A 923 -40.39 -13.79 29.33
N TYR A 924 -40.52 -12.71 28.54
CA TYR A 924 -40.90 -11.38 29.03
C TYR A 924 -42.41 -11.15 29.07
N CYS A 925 -43.22 -12.14 28.65
CA CYS A 925 -44.67 -12.06 28.77
C CYS A 925 -45.11 -12.18 30.23
N ARG A 926 -46.23 -11.53 30.58
CA ARG A 926 -46.85 -11.62 31.93
C ARG A 926 -47.00 -13.06 32.42
N ALA A 927 -47.36 -13.97 31.51
CA ALA A 927 -47.24 -15.41 31.73
C ALA A 927 -46.06 -15.91 30.88
N PRO A 928 -44.88 -16.17 31.49
CA PRO A 928 -43.68 -16.50 30.75
C PRO A 928 -43.87 -17.73 29.85
N PHE A 929 -43.26 -17.69 28.66
CA PHE A 929 -43.28 -18.77 27.65
C PHE A 929 -44.69 -19.15 27.14
N THR A 930 -45.64 -18.22 27.26
CA THR A 930 -46.98 -18.37 26.69
C THR A 930 -47.18 -17.42 25.51
N ILE A 931 -47.65 -17.95 24.39
CA ILE A 931 -47.85 -17.18 23.15
C ILE A 931 -49.34 -17.19 22.79
N GLU A 932 -49.87 -16.02 22.44
CA GLU A 932 -51.22 -15.90 21.90
C GLU A 932 -51.23 -16.24 20.41
N PRO A 933 -52.03 -17.24 19.99
CA PRO A 933 -52.00 -17.71 18.61
C PRO A 933 -52.83 -16.83 17.67
N VAL A 934 -52.38 -16.74 16.42
CA VAL A 934 -53.07 -16.06 15.33
C VAL A 934 -53.58 -17.10 14.33
N HIS A 935 -54.80 -16.91 13.84
CA HIS A 935 -55.41 -17.77 12.82
C HIS A 935 -55.15 -17.19 11.44
N VAL A 936 -54.38 -17.88 10.61
CA VAL A 936 -54.12 -17.49 9.23
C VAL A 936 -55.10 -18.22 8.31
N ILE A 937 -55.87 -17.47 7.54
CA ILE A 937 -56.84 -17.96 6.56
C ILE A 937 -56.20 -17.84 5.17
N TYR A 938 -55.97 -18.96 4.52
CA TYR A 938 -55.38 -19.03 3.19
C TYR A 938 -56.44 -18.84 2.09
N PRO A 939 -56.03 -18.52 0.84
CA PRO A 939 -56.95 -18.33 -0.28
C PRO A 939 -57.82 -19.56 -0.61
N ASP A 940 -57.38 -20.76 -0.23
CA ASP A 940 -58.12 -22.02 -0.39
C ASP A 940 -59.20 -22.25 0.69
N GLY A 941 -59.34 -21.31 1.63
CA GLY A 941 -60.26 -21.39 2.77
C GLY A 941 -59.70 -22.19 3.96
N THR A 942 -58.50 -22.76 3.85
CA THR A 942 -57.88 -23.45 4.98
C THR A 942 -57.45 -22.45 6.05
N THR A 943 -57.70 -22.79 7.31
CA THR A 943 -57.26 -22.00 8.46
C THR A 943 -56.19 -22.76 9.21
N ARG A 944 -55.02 -22.14 9.42
CA ARG A 944 -53.94 -22.68 10.24
C ARG A 944 -53.65 -21.76 11.43
N LYS A 945 -53.21 -22.36 12.52
CA LYS A 945 -52.88 -21.67 13.77
C LYS A 945 -51.36 -21.50 13.85
N TYR A 946 -50.91 -20.28 14.11
CA TYR A 946 -49.50 -19.95 14.33
C TYR A 946 -49.31 -19.22 15.67
N PRO A 947 -48.12 -19.28 16.30
CA PRO A 947 -46.96 -20.11 15.93
C PRO A 947 -47.27 -21.62 16.05
N MET A 948 -46.46 -22.47 15.42
CA MET A 948 -46.69 -23.93 15.45
C MET A 948 -46.28 -24.52 16.80
N LEU A 949 -45.09 -24.15 17.30
CA LEU A 949 -44.53 -24.61 18.57
C LEU A 949 -44.61 -26.14 18.76
N GLU A 950 -44.31 -26.88 17.70
CA GLU A 950 -44.38 -28.34 17.69
C GLU A 950 -43.22 -28.96 18.48
N TYR A 951 -43.55 -29.82 19.45
CA TYR A 951 -42.59 -30.69 20.12
C TYR A 951 -42.51 -32.00 19.36
N ARG A 952 -41.35 -32.25 18.72
CA ARG A 952 -41.12 -33.46 17.93
C ARG A 952 -40.56 -34.55 18.83
N GLU A 953 -40.92 -35.81 18.58
CA GLU A 953 -40.40 -36.95 19.34
C GLU A 953 -39.63 -37.87 18.41
N GLN A 954 -38.43 -38.29 18.84
CA GLN A 954 -37.59 -39.22 18.10
C GLN A 954 -37.02 -40.29 19.04
N THR A 955 -37.25 -41.55 18.69
CA THR A 955 -36.69 -42.69 19.43
C THR A 955 -35.29 -43.03 18.90
N VAL A 956 -34.32 -43.14 19.80
CA VAL A 956 -32.92 -43.46 19.49
C VAL A 956 -32.41 -44.63 20.34
N ASP A 957 -31.43 -45.36 19.82
CA ASP A 957 -30.83 -46.52 20.49
C ASP A 957 -29.43 -46.18 21.03
N VAL A 958 -29.25 -46.29 22.36
CA VAL A 958 -28.06 -45.82 23.07
C VAL A 958 -26.77 -46.53 22.61
N PRO A 959 -26.72 -47.87 22.46
CA PRO A 959 -25.53 -48.57 21.97
C PRO A 959 -25.10 -48.09 20.58
N ARG A 960 -26.06 -47.78 19.71
CA ARG A 960 -25.78 -47.28 18.37
C ARG A 960 -25.20 -45.86 18.38
N MET A 961 -25.71 -44.98 19.24
CA MET A 961 -25.15 -43.63 19.42
C MET A 961 -23.74 -43.69 19.99
N ASN A 962 -23.52 -44.49 21.03
CA ASN A 962 -22.21 -44.75 21.62
C ASN A 962 -21.20 -45.23 20.58
N ALA A 963 -21.56 -46.22 19.76
CA ALA A 963 -20.71 -46.75 18.70
C ALA A 963 -20.40 -45.71 17.59
N LYS A 964 -21.34 -44.81 17.29
CA LYS A 964 -21.13 -43.72 16.31
C LYS A 964 -20.13 -42.68 16.80
N ILE A 965 -20.21 -42.31 18.08
CA ILE A 965 -19.35 -41.26 18.67
C ILE A 965 -18.00 -41.83 19.13
N GLY A 966 -17.97 -43.11 19.51
CA GLY A 966 -16.79 -43.75 20.10
C GLY A 966 -16.73 -43.59 21.63
N ILE A 967 -17.88 -43.61 22.31
CA ILE A 967 -17.99 -43.47 23.77
C ILE A 967 -18.74 -44.66 24.39
N GLU A 968 -18.60 -44.86 25.69
CA GLU A 968 -19.30 -45.90 26.45
C GLU A 968 -20.07 -45.28 27.61
N GLN A 969 -21.33 -44.89 27.40
CA GLN A 969 -22.21 -44.27 28.42
C GLN A 969 -23.48 -45.09 28.65
N THR A 970 -24.00 -45.10 29.88
CA THR A 970 -25.28 -45.77 30.19
C THR A 970 -26.48 -44.96 29.68
N THR A 971 -27.65 -45.60 29.59
CA THR A 971 -28.89 -44.93 29.16
C THR A 971 -29.20 -43.71 30.03
N GLU A 972 -29.03 -43.80 31.35
CA GLU A 972 -29.27 -42.70 32.29
C GLU A 972 -28.30 -41.54 32.07
N GLN A 973 -27.02 -41.83 31.86
CA GLN A 973 -25.99 -40.81 31.57
C GLN A 973 -26.28 -40.10 30.24
N VAL A 974 -26.66 -40.85 29.20
CA VAL A 974 -27.02 -40.28 27.90
C VAL A 974 -28.24 -39.34 28.03
N MET A 975 -29.28 -39.76 28.76
CA MET A 975 -30.44 -38.91 29.01
C MET A 975 -30.05 -37.61 29.75
N GLU A 976 -29.14 -37.70 30.72
CA GLU A 976 -28.64 -36.55 31.47
C GLU A 976 -27.86 -35.58 30.57
N LEU A 977 -26.97 -36.11 29.71
CA LEU A 977 -26.18 -35.33 28.76
C LEU A 977 -27.05 -34.63 27.72
N LEU A 978 -28.02 -35.34 27.12
CA LEU A 978 -28.96 -34.75 26.16
C LEU A 978 -29.83 -33.66 26.82
N THR A 979 -30.21 -33.84 28.09
CA THR A 979 -30.96 -32.82 28.84
C THR A 979 -30.14 -31.54 29.02
N LYS A 980 -28.82 -31.61 29.19
CA LYS A 980 -27.93 -30.42 29.22
C LYS A 980 -27.95 -29.64 27.90
N MET A 981 -28.24 -30.28 26.77
CA MET A 981 -28.40 -29.62 25.46
C MET A 981 -29.82 -29.13 25.20
N GLY A 982 -30.70 -29.19 26.20
CA GLY A 982 -32.10 -28.78 26.09
C GLY A 982 -33.03 -29.85 25.50
N LEU A 983 -32.56 -31.09 25.35
CA LEU A 983 -33.35 -32.20 24.83
C LEU A 983 -33.89 -33.07 25.96
N SER A 984 -35.19 -32.95 26.24
CA SER A 984 -35.84 -33.75 27.28
C SER A 984 -35.97 -35.20 26.84
N CYS A 985 -35.61 -36.16 27.69
CA CYS A 985 -35.63 -37.57 27.33
C CYS A 985 -36.57 -38.37 28.24
N LYS A 986 -37.22 -39.42 27.69
CA LYS A 986 -38.00 -40.41 28.46
C LYS A 986 -37.56 -41.83 28.09
N PRO A 987 -37.47 -42.77 29.04
CA PRO A 987 -37.20 -44.16 28.72
C PRO A 987 -38.39 -44.77 27.95
N VAL A 988 -38.11 -45.72 27.05
CA VAL A 988 -39.16 -46.46 26.33
C VAL A 988 -39.57 -47.68 27.17
N ASN A 989 -40.88 -47.78 27.47
CA ASN A 989 -41.41 -48.90 28.26
C ASN A 989 -41.15 -50.24 27.55
N GLY A 990 -40.42 -51.14 28.22
CA GLY A 990 -40.11 -52.49 27.71
C GLY A 990 -38.80 -52.60 26.91
N GLU A 991 -38.11 -51.49 26.63
CA GLU A 991 -36.86 -51.47 25.85
C GLU A 991 -35.78 -50.62 26.55
N PRO A 992 -34.93 -51.20 27.42
CA PRO A 992 -34.01 -50.44 28.27
C PRO A 992 -32.85 -49.75 27.54
N SER A 993 -32.55 -50.15 26.29
CA SER A 993 -31.51 -49.52 25.47
C SER A 993 -32.00 -48.31 24.68
N LYS A 994 -33.31 -48.07 24.63
CA LYS A 994 -33.92 -47.01 23.82
C LYS A 994 -34.49 -45.88 24.66
N ILE A 995 -34.31 -44.67 24.15
CA ILE A 995 -34.86 -43.45 24.75
C ILE A 995 -35.68 -42.70 23.70
N ASN A 996 -36.75 -42.07 24.16
CA ASN A 996 -37.54 -41.14 23.37
C ASN A 996 -37.08 -39.71 23.68
N VAL A 997 -36.51 -39.05 22.69
CA VAL A 997 -35.98 -37.69 22.79
C VAL A 997 -37.05 -36.72 22.31
N ILE A 998 -37.39 -35.75 23.17
CA ILE A 998 -38.38 -34.71 22.92
C ILE A 998 -37.63 -33.45 22.50
N ILE A 999 -37.76 -33.10 21.22
CA ILE A 999 -37.10 -31.98 20.57
C ILE A 999 -37.98 -30.73 20.73
N PRO A 1000 -37.50 -29.68 21.40
CA PRO A 1000 -38.27 -28.46 21.61
C PRO A 1000 -38.42 -27.66 20.30
N PRO A 1001 -39.42 -26.77 20.21
CA PRO A 1001 -39.62 -25.92 19.04
C PRO A 1001 -38.49 -24.90 18.81
N THR A 1002 -37.54 -24.76 19.74
CA THR A 1002 -36.33 -23.95 19.54
C THR A 1002 -35.26 -24.66 18.70
N ARG A 1003 -35.27 -26.00 18.65
CA ARG A 1003 -34.25 -26.82 17.99
C ARG A 1003 -34.73 -27.31 16.64
N HIS A 1004 -34.69 -26.42 15.66
CA HIS A 1004 -35.08 -26.72 14.28
C HIS A 1004 -33.98 -27.42 13.46
N ASP A 1005 -32.75 -27.40 13.97
CA ASP A 1005 -31.55 -28.06 13.43
C ASP A 1005 -31.61 -29.59 13.53
N ILE A 1006 -32.33 -30.14 14.52
CA ILE A 1006 -32.44 -31.59 14.69
C ILE A 1006 -33.41 -32.16 13.66
N LEU A 1007 -32.90 -32.88 12.67
CA LEU A 1007 -33.67 -33.51 11.59
C LEU A 1007 -33.46 -35.03 11.55
N HIS A 1008 -32.40 -35.54 12.16
CA HIS A 1008 -31.98 -36.92 12.13
C HIS A 1008 -31.38 -37.37 13.48
N GLU A 1009 -31.27 -38.69 13.67
CA GLU A 1009 -30.61 -39.30 14.84
C GLU A 1009 -29.16 -38.85 15.01
N CYS A 1010 -28.51 -38.43 13.92
CA CYS A 1010 -27.13 -37.95 13.96
C CYS A 1010 -26.99 -36.60 14.66
N ASP A 1011 -28.00 -35.73 14.58
CA ASP A 1011 -27.97 -34.41 15.23
C ASP A 1011 -28.13 -34.57 16.75
N ILE A 1012 -28.89 -35.59 17.18
CA ILE A 1012 -28.97 -36.00 18.59
C ILE A 1012 -27.62 -36.57 19.05
N ALA A 1013 -26.94 -37.35 18.20
CA ALA A 1013 -25.61 -37.88 18.50
C ALA A 1013 -24.54 -36.77 18.56
N GLU A 1014 -24.65 -35.73 17.74
CA GLU A 1014 -23.81 -34.52 17.81
C GLU A 1014 -23.97 -33.83 19.17
N ASP A 1015 -25.21 -33.53 19.57
CA ASP A 1015 -25.52 -32.95 20.88
C ASP A 1015 -25.00 -33.81 22.04
N LEU A 1016 -25.13 -35.14 21.93
CA LEU A 1016 -24.58 -36.06 22.92
C LEU A 1016 -23.06 -35.96 23.00
N GLY A 1017 -22.38 -35.89 21.86
CA GLY A 1017 -20.93 -35.73 21.78
C GLY A 1017 -20.46 -34.39 22.34
N LEU A 1018 -21.17 -33.29 22.05
CA LEU A 1018 -20.92 -31.97 22.61
C LEU A 1018 -21.09 -31.96 24.13
N ALA A 1019 -22.21 -32.53 24.62
CA ALA A 1019 -22.47 -32.61 26.05
C ALA A 1019 -21.47 -33.48 26.81
N PHE A 1020 -20.98 -34.54 26.16
CA PHE A 1020 -19.90 -35.38 26.68
C PHE A 1020 -18.55 -34.64 26.67
N GLY A 1021 -18.36 -33.74 25.71
CA GLY A 1021 -17.14 -32.98 25.46
C GLY A 1021 -16.21 -33.76 24.52
N PHE A 1022 -15.96 -33.23 23.32
CA PHE A 1022 -15.11 -33.92 22.33
C PHE A 1022 -13.70 -34.21 22.83
N ASN A 1023 -13.13 -33.35 23.67
CA ASN A 1023 -11.81 -33.56 24.28
C ASN A 1023 -11.76 -34.77 25.24
N ASN A 1024 -12.92 -35.31 25.64
CA ASN A 1024 -13.00 -36.51 26.47
C ASN A 1024 -13.09 -37.80 25.64
N ILE A 1025 -13.24 -37.71 24.31
CA ILE A 1025 -13.28 -38.87 23.41
C ILE A 1025 -11.84 -39.37 23.19
N VAL A 1026 -11.60 -40.65 23.45
CA VAL A 1026 -10.27 -41.24 23.31
C VAL A 1026 -9.94 -41.44 21.82
N PRO A 1027 -8.87 -40.82 21.28
CA PRO A 1027 -8.48 -41.02 19.89
C PRO A 1027 -8.11 -42.49 19.61
N CYS A 1028 -8.60 -43.04 18.51
CA CYS A 1028 -8.27 -44.40 18.06
C CYS A 1028 -7.90 -44.41 16.57
N LEU A 1029 -7.06 -45.36 16.17
CA LEU A 1029 -6.79 -45.59 14.75
C LEU A 1029 -7.90 -46.44 14.15
N PRO A 1030 -8.39 -46.10 12.94
CA PRO A 1030 -9.35 -46.95 12.25
C PRO A 1030 -8.71 -48.30 11.91
N ASP A 1031 -9.43 -49.38 12.16
CA ASP A 1031 -9.01 -50.76 11.84
C ASP A 1031 -9.19 -51.04 10.34
N ALA A 1032 -8.48 -50.28 9.50
CA ALA A 1032 -8.54 -50.36 8.04
C ALA A 1032 -7.12 -50.29 7.46
N HIS A 1033 -6.63 -51.43 6.98
CA HIS A 1033 -5.33 -51.51 6.29
C HIS A 1033 -5.49 -51.28 4.79
N THR A 1034 -4.80 -50.27 4.23
CA THR A 1034 -4.83 -49.94 2.81
C THR A 1034 -3.41 -49.88 2.22
N ILE A 1035 -3.26 -50.26 0.94
CA ILE A 1035 -1.99 -50.18 0.19
C ILE A 1035 -2.10 -49.00 -0.78
N ALA A 1036 -1.18 -48.02 -0.68
CA ALA A 1036 -1.17 -46.86 -1.56
C ALA A 1036 -0.50 -47.15 -2.92
N GLN A 1037 -1.01 -46.54 -3.99
CA GLN A 1037 -0.40 -46.56 -5.33
C GLN A 1037 -0.36 -45.14 -5.92
N PRO A 1038 0.76 -44.70 -6.52
CA PRO A 1038 0.85 -43.38 -7.15
C PRO A 1038 0.16 -43.37 -8.51
N LEU A 1039 -0.49 -42.26 -8.86
CA LEU A 1039 -0.94 -42.02 -10.23
C LEU A 1039 0.29 -41.88 -11.14
N LEU A 1040 0.38 -42.71 -12.18
CA LEU A 1040 1.56 -42.82 -13.03
C LEU A 1040 1.96 -41.48 -13.68
N LEU A 1041 0.97 -40.71 -14.13
CA LEU A 1041 1.17 -39.36 -14.69
C LEU A 1041 1.85 -38.39 -13.72
N ASN A 1042 1.47 -38.39 -12.45
CA ASN A 1042 2.08 -37.52 -11.45
C ASN A 1042 3.51 -37.97 -11.14
N LYS A 1043 3.72 -39.28 -10.96
CA LYS A 1043 5.05 -39.84 -10.76
C LYS A 1043 6.00 -39.49 -11.92
N PHE A 1044 5.51 -39.60 -13.14
CA PHE A 1044 6.25 -39.25 -14.34
C PHE A 1044 6.56 -37.74 -14.42
N SER A 1045 5.56 -36.89 -14.14
CA SER A 1045 5.74 -35.43 -14.09
C SER A 1045 6.79 -35.01 -13.05
N ASP A 1046 6.78 -35.62 -11.88
CA ASP A 1046 7.75 -35.33 -10.81
C ASP A 1046 9.18 -35.70 -11.21
N GLN A 1047 9.35 -36.82 -11.92
CA GLN A 1047 10.65 -37.19 -12.48
C GLN A 1047 11.13 -36.18 -13.52
N LEU A 1048 10.25 -35.72 -14.41
CA LEU A 1048 10.58 -34.67 -15.39
C LEU A 1048 11.03 -33.38 -14.69
N ARG A 1049 10.29 -32.92 -13.67
CA ARG A 1049 10.65 -31.72 -12.90
C ARG A 1049 12.05 -31.79 -12.31
N ILE A 1050 12.37 -32.88 -11.62
CA ILE A 1050 13.68 -33.10 -11.00
C ILE A 1050 14.79 -33.04 -12.04
N HIS A 1051 14.58 -33.67 -13.20
CA HIS A 1051 15.62 -33.76 -14.22
C HIS A 1051 15.79 -32.48 -15.06
N VAL A 1052 14.71 -31.75 -15.33
CA VAL A 1052 14.77 -30.44 -16.00
C VAL A 1052 15.42 -29.41 -15.06
N ALA A 1053 15.08 -29.45 -13.76
CA ALA A 1053 15.76 -28.64 -12.75
C ALA A 1053 17.27 -28.95 -12.67
N ALA A 1054 17.64 -30.24 -12.70
CA ALA A 1054 19.04 -30.66 -12.74
C ALA A 1054 19.78 -30.21 -14.01
N ALA A 1055 19.08 -29.90 -15.10
CA ALA A 1055 19.64 -29.30 -16.31
C ALA A 1055 19.85 -27.76 -16.20
N GLY A 1056 19.63 -27.17 -15.02
CA GLY A 1056 19.85 -25.76 -14.73
C GLY A 1056 18.68 -24.85 -15.11
N TRP A 1057 17.47 -25.40 -15.17
CA TRP A 1057 16.23 -24.67 -15.38
C TRP A 1057 15.50 -24.48 -14.05
N THR A 1058 14.78 -23.37 -13.89
CA THR A 1058 14.02 -23.06 -12.69
C THR A 1058 12.53 -23.31 -12.94
N GLU A 1059 11.92 -24.14 -12.11
CA GLU A 1059 10.47 -24.39 -12.21
C GLU A 1059 9.70 -23.17 -11.74
N VAL A 1060 8.60 -22.86 -12.42
CA VAL A 1060 7.66 -21.80 -12.04
C VAL A 1060 6.24 -22.36 -11.95
N LEU A 1061 5.39 -21.66 -11.21
CA LEU A 1061 3.99 -22.01 -11.01
C LEU A 1061 3.12 -20.87 -11.51
N ASN A 1062 2.55 -20.99 -12.71
CA ASN A 1062 1.67 -19.96 -13.27
C ASN A 1062 0.20 -20.26 -12.95
N PHE A 1063 -0.63 -19.22 -12.93
CA PHE A 1063 -2.07 -19.37 -12.82
C PHE A 1063 -2.63 -20.20 -13.99
N ALA A 1064 -3.61 -21.05 -13.68
CA ALA A 1064 -4.38 -21.78 -14.68
C ALA A 1064 -5.38 -20.89 -15.43
N LEU A 1065 -5.75 -19.75 -14.86
CA LEU A 1065 -6.65 -18.77 -15.47
C LEU A 1065 -5.81 -17.61 -16.05
N CYS A 1066 -6.19 -17.17 -17.25
CA CYS A 1066 -5.53 -16.07 -17.95
C CYS A 1066 -6.53 -15.18 -18.69
N SER A 1067 -6.05 -14.05 -19.20
CA SER A 1067 -6.88 -13.17 -20.03
C SER A 1067 -7.10 -13.79 -21.40
N THR A 1068 -8.19 -13.40 -22.05
CA THR A 1068 -8.43 -13.79 -23.45
C THR A 1068 -7.28 -13.38 -24.37
N GLU A 1069 -6.68 -12.22 -24.13
CA GLU A 1069 -5.57 -11.68 -24.93
C GLU A 1069 -4.29 -12.50 -24.81
N ASP A 1070 -3.98 -13.02 -23.62
CA ASP A 1070 -2.76 -13.79 -23.35
C ASP A 1070 -2.67 -15.08 -24.18
N VAL A 1071 -3.81 -15.71 -24.47
CA VAL A 1071 -3.89 -16.95 -25.28
C VAL A 1071 -4.30 -16.71 -26.73
N SER A 1072 -4.45 -15.45 -27.15
CA SER A 1072 -4.92 -15.12 -28.51
C SER A 1072 -4.12 -13.99 -29.15
N SER A 1073 -4.55 -12.73 -29.00
CA SER A 1073 -3.99 -11.56 -29.66
C SER A 1073 -2.50 -11.39 -29.36
N LYS A 1074 -2.07 -11.59 -28.10
CA LYS A 1074 -0.65 -11.45 -27.74
C LYS A 1074 0.23 -12.50 -28.39
N LEU A 1075 -0.31 -13.71 -28.64
CA LEU A 1075 0.34 -14.78 -29.40
C LEU A 1075 0.14 -14.67 -30.93
N ARG A 1076 -0.55 -13.63 -31.41
CA ARG A 1076 -0.91 -13.42 -32.83
C ARG A 1076 -1.87 -14.50 -33.37
N LYS A 1077 -2.76 -14.98 -32.51
CA LYS A 1077 -3.77 -16.02 -32.77
C LYS A 1077 -5.19 -15.56 -32.40
N PRO A 1078 -5.69 -14.43 -32.94
CA PRO A 1078 -7.00 -13.88 -32.54
C PRO A 1078 -8.18 -14.81 -32.85
N ASN A 1079 -8.04 -15.71 -33.81
CA ASN A 1079 -9.12 -16.62 -34.23
C ASN A 1079 -9.24 -17.88 -33.37
N GLU A 1080 -8.26 -18.20 -32.52
CA GLU A 1080 -8.25 -19.43 -31.69
C GLU A 1080 -9.03 -19.26 -30.37
N LEU A 1081 -9.60 -18.08 -30.14
CA LEU A 1081 -10.47 -17.74 -29.01
C LEU A 1081 -11.80 -18.54 -28.96
N ALA A 1082 -12.14 -19.23 -30.04
CA ALA A 1082 -13.30 -20.12 -30.11
C ALA A 1082 -13.05 -21.46 -29.38
N ASP A 1083 -11.78 -21.86 -29.27
CA ASP A 1083 -11.38 -23.20 -28.82
C ASP A 1083 -10.89 -23.21 -27.35
N VAL A 1084 -11.13 -22.13 -26.61
CA VAL A 1084 -10.73 -21.96 -25.20
C VAL A 1084 -11.93 -21.91 -24.25
N VAL A 1085 -11.76 -22.47 -23.04
CA VAL A 1085 -12.79 -22.50 -21.99
C VAL A 1085 -12.94 -21.12 -21.36
N LYS A 1086 -14.17 -20.58 -21.30
CA LYS A 1086 -14.48 -19.22 -20.81
C LYS A 1086 -15.18 -19.25 -19.46
N ILE A 1087 -14.78 -18.34 -18.56
CA ILE A 1087 -15.40 -18.13 -17.26
C ILE A 1087 -16.58 -17.15 -17.41
N SER A 1088 -17.74 -17.49 -16.83
CA SER A 1088 -18.99 -16.71 -17.01
C SER A 1088 -18.97 -15.35 -16.30
N ASN A 1089 -18.57 -15.32 -15.02
CA ASN A 1089 -18.53 -14.10 -14.20
C ASN A 1089 -17.13 -13.90 -13.59
N PRO A 1090 -16.09 -13.67 -14.41
CA PRO A 1090 -14.75 -13.47 -13.91
C PRO A 1090 -14.68 -12.16 -13.12
N LYS A 1091 -14.12 -12.20 -11.91
CA LYS A 1091 -13.96 -10.99 -11.07
C LYS A 1091 -12.94 -10.01 -11.67
N THR A 1092 -11.95 -10.53 -12.40
CA THR A 1092 -10.88 -9.75 -13.03
C THR A 1092 -10.74 -10.13 -14.51
N LEU A 1093 -10.19 -9.22 -15.32
CA LEU A 1093 -9.90 -9.50 -16.73
C LEU A 1093 -8.82 -10.57 -16.93
N GLU A 1094 -8.04 -10.87 -15.89
CA GLU A 1094 -6.98 -11.88 -15.96
C GLU A 1094 -7.51 -13.31 -15.79
N PHE A 1095 -8.78 -13.48 -15.43
CA PHE A 1095 -9.39 -14.79 -15.20
C PHE A 1095 -10.53 -15.10 -16.16
N GLN A 1096 -10.46 -14.56 -17.38
CA GLN A 1096 -11.51 -14.73 -18.39
C GLN A 1096 -11.56 -16.13 -18.99
N VAL A 1097 -10.41 -16.79 -19.13
CA VAL A 1097 -10.29 -18.11 -19.74
C VAL A 1097 -9.38 -19.02 -18.94
N VAL A 1098 -9.51 -20.32 -19.17
CA VAL A 1098 -8.55 -21.32 -18.69
C VAL A 1098 -7.45 -21.48 -19.72
N ARG A 1099 -6.19 -21.56 -19.29
CA ARG A 1099 -5.04 -21.68 -20.18
C ARG A 1099 -5.11 -22.95 -21.03
N ASN A 1100 -4.86 -22.81 -22.32
CA ASN A 1100 -4.67 -23.90 -23.28
C ASN A 1100 -3.18 -24.13 -23.60
N GLN A 1101 -2.29 -23.25 -23.14
CA GLN A 1101 -0.84 -23.31 -23.31
C GLN A 1101 -0.13 -22.78 -22.07
N LEU A 1102 1.07 -23.27 -21.79
CA LEU A 1102 1.89 -22.80 -20.65
C LEU A 1102 2.80 -21.61 -21.02
N ILE A 1103 3.15 -21.45 -22.31
CA ILE A 1103 4.03 -20.37 -22.78
C ILE A 1103 3.58 -18.96 -22.33
N PRO A 1104 2.29 -18.55 -22.40
CA PRO A 1104 1.87 -17.22 -21.96
C PRO A 1104 2.21 -16.93 -20.49
N GLY A 1105 2.01 -17.91 -19.61
CA GLY A 1105 2.37 -17.79 -18.19
C GLY A 1105 3.88 -17.62 -18.01
N LEU A 1106 4.68 -18.41 -18.74
CA LEU A 1106 6.14 -18.29 -18.73
C LEU A 1106 6.62 -16.92 -19.23
N LEU A 1107 6.01 -16.37 -20.28
CA LEU A 1107 6.34 -15.02 -20.78
C LEU A 1107 5.96 -13.91 -19.79
N LYS A 1108 4.79 -14.00 -19.14
CA LYS A 1108 4.42 -13.08 -18.05
C LYS A 1108 5.40 -13.16 -16.89
N THR A 1109 5.86 -14.36 -16.52
CA THR A 1109 6.87 -14.53 -15.47
C THR A 1109 8.22 -13.91 -15.87
N LEU A 1110 8.63 -14.04 -17.14
CA LEU A 1110 9.82 -13.35 -17.64
C LEU A 1110 9.69 -11.83 -17.53
N PHE A 1111 8.52 -11.26 -17.86
CA PHE A 1111 8.25 -9.83 -17.75
C PHE A 1111 8.44 -9.32 -16.31
N SER A 1112 7.82 -10.00 -15.34
CA SER A 1112 7.97 -9.68 -13.92
C SER A 1112 9.40 -9.81 -13.39
N ASN A 1113 10.26 -10.57 -14.09
CA ASN A 1113 11.64 -10.85 -13.69
C ASN A 1113 12.70 -10.25 -14.64
N MET A 1114 12.35 -9.27 -15.46
CA MET A 1114 13.28 -8.68 -16.45
C MET A 1114 14.53 -8.03 -15.84
N ASN A 1115 14.51 -7.68 -14.56
CA ASN A 1115 15.64 -7.09 -13.84
C ASN A 1115 16.66 -8.14 -13.36
N MET A 1116 16.34 -9.44 -13.49
CA MET A 1116 17.24 -10.51 -13.09
C MET A 1116 18.39 -10.68 -14.08
N PRO A 1117 19.58 -11.13 -13.62
CA PRO A 1117 20.71 -11.38 -14.50
C PRO A 1117 20.37 -12.39 -15.59
N LEU A 1118 20.71 -12.06 -16.84
CA LEU A 1118 20.58 -12.97 -17.98
C LEU A 1118 21.73 -14.01 -17.98
N PRO A 1119 21.50 -15.23 -18.51
CA PRO A 1119 20.24 -15.72 -19.10
C PRO A 1119 19.23 -16.25 -18.07
N LEU A 1120 17.93 -16.10 -18.35
CA LEU A 1120 16.86 -16.73 -17.57
C LEU A 1120 16.41 -18.04 -18.24
N LYS A 1121 16.24 -19.09 -17.43
CA LYS A 1121 15.84 -20.43 -17.85
C LYS A 1121 14.67 -20.88 -16.99
N LEU A 1122 13.45 -20.73 -17.48
CA LEU A 1122 12.24 -21.07 -16.74
C LEU A 1122 11.54 -22.25 -17.38
N PHE A 1123 10.92 -23.12 -16.58
CA PHE A 1123 10.07 -24.20 -17.08
C PHE A 1123 8.87 -24.43 -16.17
N GLU A 1124 7.84 -25.09 -16.69
CA GLU A 1124 6.66 -25.49 -15.94
C GLU A 1124 6.17 -26.84 -16.46
N VAL A 1125 5.77 -27.73 -15.55
CA VAL A 1125 5.10 -29.01 -15.89
C VAL A 1125 3.71 -28.99 -15.29
N GLN A 1126 2.68 -28.71 -16.07
CA GLN A 1126 1.32 -28.54 -15.54
C GLN A 1126 0.22 -28.82 -16.57
N ASP A 1127 -1.02 -28.90 -16.10
CA ASP A 1127 -2.20 -29.09 -16.93
C ASP A 1127 -2.56 -27.84 -17.74
N VAL A 1128 -2.94 -28.06 -18.99
CA VAL A 1128 -3.67 -27.13 -19.86
C VAL A 1128 -5.02 -27.72 -20.24
N VAL A 1129 -5.98 -26.88 -20.64
CA VAL A 1129 -7.36 -27.31 -20.88
C VAL A 1129 -7.78 -27.05 -22.31
N TYR A 1130 -8.41 -28.05 -22.93
CA TYR A 1130 -9.01 -27.97 -24.26
C TYR A 1130 -10.49 -28.31 -24.23
N ILE A 1131 -11.25 -27.73 -25.15
CA ILE A 1131 -12.63 -28.12 -25.41
C ILE A 1131 -12.62 -29.47 -26.12
N ASP A 1132 -13.34 -30.44 -25.56
CA ASP A 1132 -13.50 -31.78 -26.13
C ASP A 1132 -14.92 -32.29 -25.85
N PRO A 1133 -15.84 -32.18 -26.85
CA PRO A 1133 -17.22 -32.64 -26.72
C PRO A 1133 -17.38 -34.16 -26.49
N SER A 1134 -16.30 -34.95 -26.60
CA SER A 1134 -16.34 -36.38 -26.28
C SER A 1134 -16.25 -36.68 -24.78
N GLN A 1135 -15.83 -35.71 -23.96
CA GLN A 1135 -15.78 -35.83 -22.50
C GLN A 1135 -17.12 -35.45 -21.86
N ASP A 1136 -17.40 -35.97 -20.67
CA ASP A 1136 -18.60 -35.68 -19.88
C ASP A 1136 -18.76 -34.20 -19.51
N THR A 1137 -17.65 -33.51 -19.25
CA THR A 1137 -17.58 -32.07 -18.97
C THR A 1137 -17.45 -31.21 -20.23
N ASN A 1138 -17.39 -31.82 -21.42
CA ASN A 1138 -17.01 -31.19 -22.70
C ASN A 1138 -15.61 -30.55 -22.73
N CYS A 1139 -14.76 -30.86 -21.74
CA CYS A 1139 -13.40 -30.36 -21.63
C CYS A 1139 -12.46 -31.51 -21.27
N ARG A 1140 -11.19 -31.40 -21.66
CA ARG A 1140 -10.12 -32.34 -21.27
C ARG A 1140 -8.89 -31.58 -20.81
N ASN A 1141 -8.17 -32.16 -19.85
CA ASN A 1141 -6.88 -31.66 -19.42
C ASN A 1141 -5.77 -32.43 -20.15
N GLU A 1142 -4.67 -31.76 -20.45
CA GLU A 1142 -3.41 -32.38 -20.90
C GLU A 1142 -2.25 -31.89 -20.04
N ARG A 1143 -1.38 -32.81 -19.60
CA ARG A 1143 -0.13 -32.48 -18.91
C ARG A 1143 0.91 -32.02 -19.92
N HIS A 1144 1.32 -30.76 -19.81
CA HIS A 1144 2.34 -30.16 -20.66
C HIS A 1144 3.63 -29.90 -19.86
N LEU A 1145 4.78 -30.02 -20.53
CA LEU A 1145 6.06 -29.46 -20.12
C LEU A 1145 6.36 -28.28 -21.06
N ALA A 1146 6.50 -27.08 -20.51
CA ALA A 1146 6.96 -25.93 -21.27
C ALA A 1146 8.20 -25.29 -20.65
N ALA A 1147 9.02 -24.67 -21.47
CA ALA A 1147 10.27 -24.05 -21.05
C ALA A 1147 10.62 -22.82 -21.91
N VAL A 1148 11.20 -21.78 -21.31
CA VAL A 1148 11.66 -20.55 -21.97
C VAL A 1148 13.11 -20.17 -21.62
N PHE A 1149 13.93 -19.94 -22.63
CA PHE A 1149 15.30 -19.42 -22.52
C PHE A 1149 15.32 -17.97 -22.98
N TYR A 1150 15.60 -17.04 -22.06
CA TYR A 1150 15.60 -15.61 -22.33
C TYR A 1150 17.01 -15.01 -22.16
N SER A 1151 17.55 -14.42 -23.22
CA SER A 1151 18.93 -13.91 -23.27
C SER A 1151 19.13 -12.87 -24.37
N GLN A 1152 20.29 -12.22 -24.41
CA GLN A 1152 20.69 -11.35 -25.52
C GLN A 1152 20.85 -12.12 -26.84
N THR A 1153 21.08 -13.43 -26.77
CA THR A 1153 21.16 -14.34 -27.92
C THR A 1153 19.89 -15.18 -28.06
N GLY A 1154 19.60 -15.62 -29.28
CA GLY A 1154 18.34 -16.32 -29.61
C GLY A 1154 18.14 -17.68 -28.92
N GLY A 1155 19.21 -18.37 -28.51
CA GLY A 1155 19.11 -19.56 -27.67
C GLY A 1155 18.41 -20.78 -28.26
N PHE A 1156 18.22 -20.84 -29.59
CA PHE A 1156 17.53 -21.95 -30.27
C PHE A 1156 18.23 -23.29 -30.00
N GLU A 1157 19.55 -23.32 -30.03
CA GLU A 1157 20.38 -24.49 -29.70
C GLU A 1157 20.24 -24.92 -28.23
N THR A 1158 19.95 -23.98 -27.32
CA THR A 1158 19.80 -24.28 -25.90
C THR A 1158 18.45 -24.93 -25.61
N ILE A 1159 17.36 -24.42 -26.20
CA ILE A 1159 16.04 -25.02 -26.04
C ILE A 1159 15.96 -26.37 -26.76
N HIS A 1160 16.60 -26.51 -27.92
CA HIS A 1160 16.73 -27.78 -28.63
C HIS A 1160 17.52 -28.81 -27.80
N GLY A 1161 18.62 -28.38 -27.16
CA GLY A 1161 19.36 -29.24 -26.24
C GLY A 1161 18.55 -29.69 -25.01
N LEU A 1162 17.62 -28.87 -24.52
CA LEU A 1162 16.68 -29.28 -23.48
C LEU A 1162 15.71 -30.36 -24.00
N LEU A 1163 15.15 -30.19 -25.20
CA LEU A 1163 14.30 -31.20 -25.83
C LEU A 1163 15.04 -32.54 -25.96
N ASP A 1164 16.25 -32.54 -26.50
CA ASP A 1164 17.07 -33.74 -26.65
C ASP A 1164 17.34 -34.41 -25.29
N ARG A 1165 17.59 -33.60 -24.25
CA ARG A 1165 17.78 -34.10 -22.89
C ARG A 1165 16.51 -34.74 -22.34
N VAL A 1166 15.35 -34.12 -22.53
CA VAL A 1166 14.05 -34.65 -22.10
C VAL A 1166 13.74 -35.96 -22.82
N MET A 1167 13.95 -36.03 -24.14
CA MET A 1167 13.77 -37.27 -24.92
C MET A 1167 14.71 -38.39 -24.45
N GLN A 1168 15.97 -38.06 -24.16
CA GLN A 1168 16.93 -39.01 -23.61
C GLN A 1168 16.50 -39.55 -22.24
N LEU A 1169 15.95 -38.70 -21.36
CA LEU A 1169 15.45 -39.12 -20.04
C LEU A 1169 14.25 -40.06 -20.15
N MET A 1170 13.44 -39.90 -21.19
CA MET A 1170 12.30 -40.76 -21.51
C MET A 1170 12.70 -42.00 -22.32
N ASP A 1171 13.99 -42.23 -22.59
CA ASP A 1171 14.53 -43.29 -23.46
C ASP A 1171 13.94 -43.30 -24.89
N VAL A 1172 13.55 -42.12 -25.40
CA VAL A 1172 13.02 -41.96 -26.76
C VAL A 1172 14.16 -41.64 -27.72
N LYS A 1173 14.49 -42.60 -28.59
CA LYS A 1173 15.62 -42.49 -29.52
C LYS A 1173 15.32 -41.59 -30.71
N LEU A 1174 16.35 -40.91 -31.21
CA LEU A 1174 16.28 -40.14 -32.46
C LEU A 1174 15.91 -41.08 -33.62
N GLY A 1175 14.84 -40.75 -34.34
CA GLY A 1175 14.20 -41.61 -35.35
C GLY A 1175 12.82 -42.14 -34.92
N VAL A 1176 12.61 -42.36 -33.62
CA VAL A 1176 11.26 -42.56 -33.04
C VAL A 1176 10.58 -41.22 -32.86
N TYR A 1177 11.34 -40.23 -32.35
CA TYR A 1177 10.97 -38.83 -32.49
C TYR A 1177 11.74 -38.17 -33.65
N THR A 1178 11.07 -37.26 -34.32
CA THR A 1178 11.62 -36.46 -35.44
C THR A 1178 11.22 -35.00 -35.27
N ILE A 1179 12.01 -34.12 -35.87
CA ILE A 1179 11.79 -32.67 -35.83
C ILE A 1179 11.50 -32.21 -37.25
N ARG A 1180 10.41 -31.48 -37.44
CA ARG A 1180 9.98 -30.96 -38.75
C ARG A 1180 9.82 -29.45 -38.66
N GLU A 1181 10.29 -28.72 -39.67
CA GLU A 1181 10.03 -27.28 -39.79
C GLU A 1181 8.52 -27.00 -39.73
N ALA A 1182 8.14 -26.02 -38.91
CA ALA A 1182 6.76 -25.63 -38.69
C ALA A 1182 6.60 -24.11 -38.82
N ASN A 1183 5.39 -23.67 -39.19
CA ASN A 1183 5.03 -22.26 -39.25
C ASN A 1183 3.91 -22.01 -38.23
N ASP A 1184 4.26 -21.41 -37.10
CA ASP A 1184 3.32 -21.00 -36.06
C ASP A 1184 3.48 -19.49 -35.79
N PRO A 1185 2.39 -18.69 -35.77
CA PRO A 1185 2.44 -17.24 -35.58
C PRO A 1185 3.15 -16.76 -34.32
N THR A 1186 3.18 -17.60 -33.27
CA THR A 1186 3.85 -17.32 -31.99
C THR A 1186 5.37 -17.25 -32.16
N PHE A 1187 5.93 -17.93 -33.16
CA PHE A 1187 7.35 -18.10 -33.38
C PHE A 1187 7.87 -17.33 -34.61
N PHE A 1188 9.18 -17.12 -34.68
CA PHE A 1188 9.85 -16.46 -35.79
C PHE A 1188 9.99 -17.40 -37.00
N ASN A 1189 9.64 -16.91 -38.19
CA ASN A 1189 9.64 -17.69 -39.43
C ASN A 1189 11.02 -18.30 -39.72
N GLY A 1190 11.05 -19.59 -40.08
CA GLY A 1190 12.28 -20.35 -40.33
C GLY A 1190 13.09 -20.68 -39.07
N ARG A 1191 12.57 -20.38 -37.87
CA ARG A 1191 13.17 -20.70 -36.56
C ARG A 1191 12.15 -21.33 -35.61
N CYS A 1192 11.30 -22.20 -36.16
CA CYS A 1192 10.26 -22.95 -35.45
C CYS A 1192 10.22 -24.39 -35.98
N ALA A 1193 10.00 -25.35 -35.08
CA ALA A 1193 9.86 -26.75 -35.44
C ALA A 1193 8.87 -27.49 -34.54
N GLU A 1194 8.12 -28.40 -35.15
CA GLU A 1194 7.26 -29.36 -34.47
C GLU A 1194 8.06 -30.60 -34.06
N VAL A 1195 7.70 -31.14 -32.90
CA VAL A 1195 8.21 -32.40 -32.37
C VAL A 1195 7.19 -33.49 -32.66
N LEU A 1196 7.59 -34.48 -33.45
CA LEU A 1196 6.73 -35.62 -33.78
C LEU A 1196 7.25 -36.89 -33.12
N VAL A 1197 6.37 -37.67 -32.51
CA VAL A 1197 6.65 -39.02 -31.99
C VAL A 1197 5.77 -40.00 -32.75
N GLU A 1198 6.38 -40.99 -33.40
CA GLU A 1198 5.68 -41.95 -34.26
C GLU A 1198 4.77 -41.29 -35.32
N GLY A 1199 5.18 -40.11 -35.81
CA GLY A 1199 4.44 -39.33 -36.80
C GLY A 1199 3.29 -38.47 -36.26
N LYS A 1200 3.04 -38.46 -34.94
CA LYS A 1200 2.07 -37.55 -34.28
C LYS A 1200 2.76 -36.36 -33.65
N ALA A 1201 2.24 -35.15 -33.85
CA ALA A 1201 2.75 -33.95 -33.19
C ALA A 1201 2.48 -34.01 -31.68
N VAL A 1202 3.53 -33.88 -30.88
CA VAL A 1202 3.46 -33.88 -29.41
C VAL A 1202 3.92 -32.57 -28.81
N GLY A 1203 4.47 -31.65 -29.61
CA GLY A 1203 4.86 -30.34 -29.14
C GLY A 1203 5.55 -29.49 -30.20
N ILE A 1204 5.99 -28.31 -29.80
CA ILE A 1204 6.58 -27.29 -30.66
C ILE A 1204 7.70 -26.55 -29.92
N PHE A 1205 8.73 -26.13 -30.64
CA PHE A 1205 9.76 -25.25 -30.09
C PHE A 1205 10.33 -24.30 -31.13
N GLY A 1206 10.87 -23.18 -30.68
CA GLY A 1206 11.45 -22.18 -31.58
C GLY A 1206 11.82 -20.88 -30.90
N ILE A 1207 12.25 -19.91 -31.70
CA ILE A 1207 12.46 -18.51 -31.25
C ILE A 1207 11.11 -17.80 -31.28
N ILE A 1208 10.69 -17.18 -30.18
CA ILE A 1208 9.44 -16.40 -30.11
C ILE A 1208 9.50 -15.21 -31.07
N HIS A 1209 8.39 -14.93 -31.74
CA HIS A 1209 8.30 -13.83 -32.70
C HIS A 1209 8.49 -12.47 -31.99
N PRO A 1210 9.24 -11.50 -32.58
CA PRO A 1210 9.48 -10.20 -31.95
C PRO A 1210 8.21 -9.43 -31.57
N GLU A 1211 7.14 -9.54 -32.36
CA GLU A 1211 5.83 -8.94 -32.06
C GLU A 1211 5.17 -9.58 -30.82
N VAL A 1212 5.32 -10.89 -30.62
CA VAL A 1212 4.84 -11.56 -29.40
C VAL A 1212 5.65 -11.08 -28.20
N LEU A 1213 6.98 -10.99 -28.32
CA LEU A 1213 7.83 -10.45 -27.27
C LEU A 1213 7.42 -9.01 -26.91
N ALA A 1214 7.15 -8.17 -27.90
CA ALA A 1214 6.66 -6.82 -27.69
C ALA A 1214 5.27 -6.79 -26.99
N ASN A 1215 4.35 -7.68 -27.37
CA ASN A 1215 3.03 -7.81 -26.75
C ASN A 1215 3.10 -8.26 -25.28
N PHE A 1216 4.15 -8.99 -24.90
CA PHE A 1216 4.48 -9.36 -23.51
C PHE A 1216 5.56 -8.44 -22.90
N GLU A 1217 5.86 -7.31 -23.54
CA GLU A 1217 6.79 -6.27 -23.07
C GLU A 1217 8.24 -6.74 -22.79
N LEU A 1218 8.68 -7.81 -23.47
CA LEU A 1218 10.02 -8.37 -23.37
C LEU A 1218 11.00 -7.71 -24.35
N LYS A 1219 12.21 -7.38 -23.86
CA LYS A 1219 13.24 -6.61 -24.60
C LYS A 1219 14.25 -7.47 -25.36
N HIS A 1220 14.51 -8.67 -24.88
CA HIS A 1220 15.55 -9.55 -25.44
C HIS A 1220 14.94 -10.76 -26.15
N LEU A 1221 15.78 -11.59 -26.77
CA LEU A 1221 15.32 -12.76 -27.51
C LEU A 1221 14.90 -13.87 -26.54
N CYS A 1222 13.86 -14.60 -26.91
CA CYS A 1222 13.35 -15.75 -26.15
C CYS A 1222 13.21 -16.95 -27.07
N ALA A 1223 13.69 -18.11 -26.64
CA ALA A 1223 13.34 -19.40 -27.24
C ALA A 1223 12.42 -20.16 -26.30
N ALA A 1224 11.41 -20.82 -26.84
CA ALA A 1224 10.43 -21.59 -26.07
C ALA A 1224 10.26 -23.00 -26.60
N LEU A 1225 9.86 -23.91 -25.72
CA LEU A 1225 9.48 -25.30 -25.95
C LEU A 1225 8.17 -25.55 -25.21
N GLU A 1226 7.24 -26.27 -25.83
CA GLU A 1226 6.06 -26.82 -25.17
C GLU A 1226 5.75 -28.22 -25.71
N LEU A 1227 5.56 -29.18 -24.82
CA LEU A 1227 5.39 -30.61 -25.11
C LEU A 1227 4.23 -31.16 -24.28
N ASN A 1228 3.28 -31.83 -24.91
CA ASN A 1228 2.39 -32.75 -24.22
C ASN A 1228 3.18 -34.00 -23.80
N VAL A 1229 3.23 -34.27 -22.50
CA VAL A 1229 4.04 -35.36 -21.94
C VAL A 1229 3.27 -36.66 -21.74
N GLU A 1230 1.94 -36.65 -21.88
CA GLU A 1230 1.10 -37.84 -21.70
C GLU A 1230 1.38 -38.96 -22.70
N PRO A 1231 1.67 -38.70 -24.00
CA PRO A 1231 1.96 -39.76 -24.96
C PRO A 1231 3.20 -40.62 -24.65
N PHE A 1232 4.01 -40.24 -23.65
CA PHE A 1232 5.23 -40.96 -23.24
C PHE A 1232 5.01 -41.93 -22.06
N ILE A 1233 3.78 -41.99 -21.54
CA ILE A 1233 3.36 -42.92 -20.48
C ILE A 1233 2.67 -44.11 -21.12
#